data_AF-A0A554M712-F1
#
_entry.id   AF-A0A554M712-F1
#
_cell.length_a   1.000
_cell.length_b   1.000
_cell.length_c   1.000
_cell.angle_alpha   90.00
_cell.angle_beta   90.00
_cell.angle_gamma   90.00
#
_symmetry.space_group_name_H-M   'P 1'
#
loop_
_entity.id
_entity.type
_entity.pdbx_description
1 polymer ?
#
loop_
_entity_poly.entity_id
_entity_poly.type
_entity_poly.pdbx_seq_one_letter_code
_entity_poly.pdbx_strand_id
1 'polypeptide(L)'
;MEIKVNKIQADEGRSVGSIEKFAPSGDGRMAERTFSPKIEPGRGTAAMEMKKDDGKNEGKKFFRFFGNISDKVIGLSIFMIFFGIPLFFTGITFQGMAFEKQIYFYFWLLIGLVAWLAKSIKTGEMRIRKTPLDIPILLFWAAYLASLAFSVDRWHSFFGFFGDPSRGFLAVTAFVVAYYFFFSHIGKKRIKLALGAIVGGGTLASVWTIIRLLDLQIFPKSVLENSPISLLGSFSGLNIFLGAFVVLVAGAILKTASSQEAKKANKAVLISLLFVALFSGVAAFVLIQDFTFWPAILVGSGIFSLYAFSRVIKMPDRWIWLPMTVFVLFLAIFMVGSKNLSLSRVSLPAEVSLAPSVSWDIVKDGLKENVISGSGPATYGYAFSKFKPQDFNFNQFYDIRFYQGSGLLFEAVPTIGILGTIVLLLLVFSYLSVAVYLISREKDKEKNCSLSFLSASVILLLAILLSKASGPIVLLGYLISVMALLSIILESEAAAEYFDLSLKASPKYALSLAFVFVVLSSAIVFSFVFLGKVFASDALAGMAIKESRTNREKAVEKMQRAIALNPKEGRYYTRLGQEYLILTNEQAIGKDAKNNAATIKKYLGNSITLLNSGKELMGNDLNAVESLAQAYENAGLYVFESNKKALENYERAAQLDPKNPSLYAKMGKVRMTLSQAMEDGDEKKAYLEETKKILEKSIELKKDFSAGYYNLSLLEEQMGTMDESVGNMEKAVVLSPSDANVVFNLGRLYQKRGGENDLKKAEAIFKKILEINKDDVNTNFSLGLLYEKTNRADEAVNQYQKVVSLIEKGEQNEISQKNIEQIQAMIGNIQKGKNNNQSQPVEDGVLENGNQNIPSVDVVEGENAGPQ
;
A
#
# COMPACT_ATOMS: atom_id res chain seq x y z
N MET A 1 33.38 -35.93 44.14
CA MET A 1 34.53 -35.18 44.72
C MET A 1 33.98 -34.07 45.57
N GLU A 2 34.44 -34.06 46.80
CA GLU A 2 33.94 -33.37 47.98
C GLU A 2 34.28 -31.87 48.03
N ILE A 3 33.32 -31.08 48.55
CA ILE A 3 33.42 -30.19 49.72
C ILE A 3 34.67 -29.29 49.86
N LYS A 4 34.45 -27.96 49.93
CA LYS A 4 34.68 -27.21 51.18
C LYS A 4 34.10 -25.79 51.18
N VAL A 5 33.12 -25.65 52.08
CA VAL A 5 32.65 -24.43 52.75
C VAL A 5 33.72 -23.96 53.73
N ASN A 6 33.82 -22.64 53.97
CA ASN A 6 34.19 -22.15 55.29
C ASN A 6 33.39 -20.87 55.64
N LYS A 7 32.54 -21.03 56.66
CA LYS A 7 32.04 -20.00 57.57
C LYS A 7 33.00 -19.93 58.76
N ILE A 8 33.10 -18.75 59.39
CA ILE A 8 33.29 -18.46 60.83
C ILE A 8 33.25 -16.92 60.91
N GLN A 9 32.77 -16.22 61.93
CA GLN A 9 31.75 -16.39 62.97
C GLN A 9 31.64 -14.98 63.63
N ALA A 10 30.52 -14.71 64.29
CA ALA A 10 30.24 -13.43 64.94
C ALA A 10 31.03 -13.25 66.25
N ASP A 11 31.10 -12.01 66.74
CA ASP A 11 31.07 -11.76 68.17
C ASP A 11 30.25 -10.49 68.50
N GLU A 12 29.40 -10.65 69.51
CA GLU A 12 28.47 -9.67 70.09
C GLU A 12 29.16 -8.81 71.17
N GLY A 13 28.62 -7.64 71.51
CA GLY A 13 29.05 -6.98 72.75
C GLY A 13 28.68 -5.51 72.97
N ARG A 14 27.38 -5.24 73.16
CA ARG A 14 26.75 -4.28 74.10
C ARG A 14 27.52 -3.08 74.69
N SER A 15 26.81 -1.93 74.66
CA SER A 15 26.31 -1.17 75.84
C SER A 15 26.94 0.18 76.26
N VAL A 16 26.13 1.24 76.04
CA VAL A 16 25.70 2.33 76.97
C VAL A 16 26.76 3.28 77.58
N GLY A 17 26.51 4.60 77.44
CA GLY A 17 27.22 5.64 78.21
C GLY A 17 26.93 7.07 77.80
N SER A 18 25.77 7.55 78.22
CA SER A 18 25.20 8.91 78.18
C SER A 18 26.03 10.08 78.77
N ILE A 19 25.79 11.27 78.18
CA ILE A 19 25.65 12.62 78.81
C ILE A 19 27.00 13.33 79.15
N GLU A 20 27.30 14.58 78.77
CA GLU A 20 26.61 15.82 79.12
C GLU A 20 27.16 17.06 78.36
N LYS A 21 26.36 18.12 78.38
CA LYS A 21 26.54 19.45 77.77
C LYS A 21 27.65 20.26 78.45
N PHE A 22 28.21 21.26 77.77
CA PHE A 22 28.19 22.68 78.19
C PHE A 22 28.87 23.56 77.12
N ALA A 23 28.13 24.57 76.65
CA ALA A 23 28.64 25.82 76.07
C ALA A 23 28.40 26.93 77.14
N PRO A 24 28.72 28.23 76.96
CA PRO A 24 29.25 28.92 75.78
C PRO A 24 30.26 30.08 76.09
N SER A 25 30.50 30.89 75.06
CA SER A 25 30.79 32.34 75.07
C SER A 25 32.25 32.82 75.08
N GLY A 26 32.52 33.85 74.28
CA GLY A 26 33.77 34.61 74.32
C GLY A 26 34.20 35.21 72.98
N ASP A 27 33.56 36.31 72.62
CA ASP A 27 33.88 37.23 71.51
C ASP A 27 35.28 37.86 71.64
N GLY A 28 35.86 38.39 70.55
CA GLY A 28 37.01 39.31 70.66
C GLY A 28 38.05 39.25 69.54
N ARG A 29 37.89 40.17 68.57
CA ARG A 29 38.87 40.54 67.53
C ARG A 29 40.14 41.16 68.13
N MET A 30 41.30 40.93 67.50
CA MET A 30 42.35 41.92 67.11
C MET A 30 43.38 41.16 66.25
N ALA A 31 43.53 41.43 64.95
CA ALA A 31 44.16 42.60 64.32
C ALA A 31 45.68 42.67 64.59
N GLU A 32 46.44 42.33 63.53
CA GLU A 32 47.53 43.13 62.95
C GLU A 32 48.85 42.41 62.65
N ARG A 33 49.19 42.51 61.34
CA ARG A 33 50.48 42.93 60.77
C ARG A 33 51.64 41.94 60.85
N THR A 34 51.89 41.25 59.74
CA THR A 34 52.92 41.55 58.72
C THR A 34 54.35 41.34 59.23
N PHE A 35 55.10 40.43 58.59
CA PHE A 35 56.32 40.74 57.81
C PHE A 35 56.95 39.43 57.33
N SER A 36 57.10 39.27 56.02
CA SER A 36 58.09 38.36 55.42
C SER A 36 59.41 39.13 55.27
N PRO A 37 60.58 38.45 55.27
CA PRO A 37 61.22 38.29 53.96
C PRO A 37 61.97 36.95 53.74
N LYS A 38 62.04 36.61 52.45
CA LYS A 38 62.83 35.58 51.75
C LYS A 38 64.30 35.49 52.17
N ILE A 39 64.86 34.26 52.24
CA ILE A 39 66.18 33.87 51.68
C ILE A 39 66.13 32.37 51.25
N GLU A 40 66.40 32.10 49.98
CA GLU A 40 66.72 30.79 49.33
C GLU A 40 68.26 30.55 49.35
N PRO A 41 68.84 29.43 48.86
CA PRO A 41 68.33 28.07 48.61
C PRO A 41 69.29 26.95 49.12
N GLY A 42 68.75 25.74 49.38
CA GLY A 42 69.54 24.55 49.70
C GLY A 42 69.15 23.38 48.80
N ARG A 43 70.09 22.93 47.96
CA ARG A 43 69.94 21.82 47.00
C ARG A 43 69.68 20.48 47.69
N GLY A 44 68.80 19.69 47.08
CA GLY A 44 69.00 18.25 46.94
C GLY A 44 67.94 17.38 47.61
N THR A 45 66.93 16.99 46.84
CA THR A 45 66.55 15.58 46.68
C THR A 45 65.57 15.48 45.52
N ALA A 46 65.99 14.74 44.49
CA ALA A 46 65.19 14.44 43.33
C ALA A 46 64.04 13.51 43.74
N ALA A 47 62.81 14.01 43.67
CA ALA A 47 61.61 13.20 43.61
C ALA A 47 60.96 13.43 42.25
N MET A 48 60.87 12.35 41.50
CA MET A 48 60.33 12.20 40.16
C MET A 48 58.87 12.66 40.11
N GLU A 49 58.59 13.86 39.60
CA GLU A 49 57.22 14.25 39.23
C GLU A 49 56.78 13.44 38.01
N MET A 50 55.98 12.39 38.25
CA MET A 50 55.17 11.77 37.21
C MET A 50 54.14 12.78 36.70
N LYS A 51 54.26 13.17 35.43
CA LYS A 51 53.16 13.71 34.62
C LYS A 51 51.89 12.88 34.83
N LYS A 52 50.93 13.40 35.60
CA LYS A 52 49.55 12.92 35.68
C LYS A 52 48.62 14.11 35.53
N ASP A 53 48.53 14.70 34.33
CA ASP A 53 47.38 15.56 34.03
C ASP A 53 46.95 15.71 32.55
N ASP A 54 47.57 14.98 31.60
CA ASP A 54 47.15 15.07 30.19
C ASP A 54 45.96 14.13 29.85
N GLY A 55 45.81 12.99 30.53
CA GLY A 55 44.75 12.01 30.23
C GLY A 55 43.32 12.43 30.58
N LYS A 56 43.13 13.30 31.58
CA LYS A 56 41.79 13.82 31.96
C LYS A 56 41.26 14.87 30.97
N ASN A 57 42.16 15.58 30.28
CA ASN A 57 41.81 16.61 29.30
C ASN A 57 41.48 16.00 27.93
N GLU A 58 42.19 14.95 27.51
CA GLU A 58 41.87 14.22 26.28
C GLU A 58 40.55 13.46 26.37
N GLY A 59 40.27 12.79 27.50
CA GLY A 59 38.96 12.16 27.74
C GLY A 59 37.82 13.17 27.63
N LYS A 60 37.93 14.33 28.30
CA LYS A 60 36.92 15.41 28.19
C LYS A 60 36.78 15.97 26.77
N LYS A 61 37.87 16.08 26.00
CA LYS A 61 37.85 16.49 24.59
C LYS A 61 37.15 15.47 23.70
N PHE A 62 37.49 14.19 23.85
CA PHE A 62 36.88 13.07 23.13
C PHE A 62 35.38 12.98 23.43
N PHE A 63 34.98 13.06 24.71
CA PHE A 63 33.57 13.06 25.11
C PHE A 63 32.82 14.31 24.62
N ARG A 64 33.43 15.51 24.59
CA ARG A 64 32.83 16.71 23.98
C ARG A 64 32.64 16.55 22.47
N PHE A 65 33.63 15.99 21.77
CA PHE A 65 33.58 15.73 20.34
C PHE A 65 32.41 14.80 19.96
N PHE A 66 32.25 13.66 20.66
CA PHE A 66 31.14 12.73 20.42
C PHE A 66 29.75 13.33 20.68
N GLY A 67 29.58 14.11 21.75
CA GLY A 67 28.28 14.74 22.03
C GLY A 67 27.86 15.77 20.98
N ASN A 68 28.82 16.47 20.38
CA ASN A 68 28.55 17.40 19.28
C ASN A 68 28.17 16.65 18.00
N ILE A 69 28.71 15.45 17.78
CA ILE A 69 28.34 14.59 16.66
C ILE A 69 26.90 14.09 16.84
N SER A 70 26.55 13.52 18.00
CA SER A 70 25.19 13.03 18.25
C SER A 70 24.13 14.12 18.05
N ASP A 71 24.39 15.34 18.51
CA ASP A 71 23.44 16.45 18.33
C ASP A 71 23.31 16.92 16.88
N LYS A 72 24.40 16.85 16.09
CA LYS A 72 24.38 17.10 14.64
C LYS A 72 23.61 16.00 13.89
N VAL A 73 23.81 14.73 14.26
CA VAL A 73 23.10 13.59 13.64
C VAL A 73 21.60 13.67 13.92
N ILE A 74 21.19 14.04 15.14
CA ILE A 74 19.78 14.32 15.46
C ILE A 74 19.23 15.44 14.57
N GLY A 75 19.98 16.54 14.42
CA GLY A 75 19.59 17.64 13.53
C GLY A 75 19.46 17.22 12.07
N LEU A 76 20.40 16.42 11.57
CA LEU A 76 20.38 15.87 10.21
C LEU A 76 19.18 14.92 10.01
N SER A 77 18.93 14.02 10.95
CA SER A 77 17.77 13.11 10.93
C SER A 77 16.46 13.88 10.82
N ILE A 78 16.26 14.89 11.66
CA ILE A 78 15.08 15.76 11.60
C ILE A 78 14.99 16.45 10.23
N PHE A 79 16.08 17.07 9.76
CA PHE A 79 16.10 17.71 8.45
C PHE A 79 15.70 16.74 7.33
N MET A 80 16.30 15.55 7.30
CA MET A 80 16.06 14.55 6.27
C MET A 80 14.64 14.00 6.30
N ILE A 81 14.02 13.84 7.46
CA ILE A 81 12.61 13.46 7.57
C ILE A 81 11.72 14.49 6.85
N PHE A 82 11.84 15.78 7.20
CA PHE A 82 10.98 16.83 6.62
C PHE A 82 11.32 17.17 5.16
N PHE A 83 12.59 17.13 4.77
CA PHE A 83 13.04 17.41 3.42
C PHE A 83 12.76 16.27 2.45
N GLY A 84 12.97 15.03 2.88
CA GLY A 84 12.96 13.87 2.01
C GLY A 84 11.58 13.29 1.76
N ILE A 85 10.62 13.37 2.68
CA ILE A 85 9.29 12.75 2.46
C ILE A 85 8.57 13.28 1.21
N PRO A 86 8.59 14.59 0.90
CA PRO A 86 8.03 15.10 -0.36
C PRO A 86 8.76 14.65 -1.63
N LEU A 87 10.00 14.14 -1.53
CA LEU A 87 10.90 13.94 -2.67
C LEU A 87 11.35 12.49 -2.89
N PHE A 88 11.46 11.70 -1.82
CA PHE A 88 12.17 10.43 -1.84
C PHE A 88 11.40 9.40 -2.68
N PHE A 89 12.11 8.85 -3.66
CA PHE A 89 11.65 7.79 -4.54
C PHE A 89 12.87 7.07 -5.12
N THR A 90 12.83 5.74 -5.17
CA THR A 90 13.83 4.92 -5.84
C THR A 90 13.27 4.17 -7.04
N GLY A 91 11.99 3.79 -7.02
CA GLY A 91 11.32 3.10 -8.12
C GLY A 91 11.80 1.67 -8.35
N ILE A 92 12.48 1.07 -7.37
CA ILE A 92 13.03 -0.29 -7.46
C ILE A 92 12.21 -1.32 -6.67
N THR A 93 11.38 -0.87 -5.73
CA THR A 93 10.60 -1.74 -4.85
C THR A 93 9.35 -2.26 -5.56
N PHE A 94 8.85 -3.42 -5.15
CA PHE A 94 7.61 -3.99 -5.65
C PHE A 94 6.39 -3.25 -5.07
N GLN A 95 6.44 -2.88 -3.79
CA GLN A 95 5.35 -2.17 -3.11
C GLN A 95 5.18 -0.71 -3.57
N GLY A 96 6.19 -0.13 -4.22
CA GLY A 96 6.13 1.23 -4.75
C GLY A 96 6.38 2.33 -3.72
N MET A 97 5.90 3.54 -4.04
CA MET A 97 6.38 4.79 -3.43
C MET A 97 5.99 4.98 -1.97
N ALA A 98 4.78 4.57 -1.59
CA ALA A 98 4.29 4.75 -0.22
C ALA A 98 5.12 3.91 0.75
N PHE A 99 5.44 2.67 0.37
CA PHE A 99 6.38 1.82 1.08
C PHE A 99 7.79 2.45 1.17
N GLU A 100 8.37 2.91 0.06
CA GLU A 100 9.70 3.53 0.05
C GLU A 100 9.80 4.72 1.02
N LYS A 101 8.78 5.59 1.03
CA LYS A 101 8.74 6.75 1.94
C LYS A 101 8.56 6.35 3.40
N GLN A 102 7.80 5.30 3.68
CA GLN A 102 7.67 4.79 5.05
C GLN A 102 9.01 4.21 5.55
N ILE A 103 9.71 3.42 4.72
CA ILE A 103 11.03 2.88 5.06
C ILE A 103 12.05 4.02 5.25
N TYR A 104 12.02 5.02 4.37
CA TYR A 104 12.85 6.23 4.50
C TYR A 104 12.62 6.94 5.84
N PHE A 105 11.36 7.10 6.25
CA PHE A 105 11.02 7.67 7.55
C PHE A 105 11.56 6.84 8.70
N TYR A 106 11.36 5.51 8.68
CA TYR A 106 11.90 4.62 9.71
C TYR A 106 13.43 4.68 9.79
N PHE A 107 14.11 4.68 8.66
CA PHE A 107 15.57 4.75 8.59
C PHE A 107 16.11 5.99 9.30
N TRP A 108 15.59 7.17 8.95
CA TRP A 108 16.04 8.42 9.57
C TRP A 108 15.61 8.55 11.03
N LEU A 109 14.42 8.04 11.39
CA LEU A 109 13.99 7.98 12.77
C LEU A 109 14.94 7.12 13.61
N LEU A 110 15.27 5.91 13.15
CA LEU A 110 16.19 5.00 13.85
C LEU A 110 17.60 5.60 13.99
N ILE A 111 18.12 6.28 12.95
CA ILE A 111 19.40 7.04 13.07
C ILE A 111 19.30 8.09 14.18
N GLY A 112 18.19 8.83 14.21
CA GLY A 112 17.92 9.82 15.25
C GLY A 112 17.85 9.20 16.65
N LEU A 113 17.22 8.03 16.77
CA LEU A 113 17.11 7.29 18.04
C LEU A 113 18.46 6.75 18.50
N VAL A 114 19.31 6.20 17.63
CA VAL A 114 20.68 5.79 17.98
C VAL A 114 21.48 6.99 18.51
N ALA A 115 21.38 8.14 17.83
CA ALA A 115 22.07 9.35 18.24
C ALA A 115 21.53 9.91 19.56
N TRP A 116 20.21 9.86 19.77
CA TRP A 116 19.59 10.21 21.05
C TRP A 116 20.08 9.31 22.17
N LEU A 117 20.08 8.01 21.93
CA LEU A 117 20.50 6.98 22.87
C LEU A 117 21.97 7.18 23.27
N ALA A 118 22.87 7.39 22.31
CA ALA A 118 24.28 7.73 22.57
C ALA A 118 24.45 9.02 23.38
N LYS A 119 23.62 10.05 23.10
CA LYS A 119 23.61 11.30 23.87
C LYS A 119 23.16 11.07 25.32
N SER A 120 22.13 10.25 25.53
CA SER A 120 21.58 9.93 26.85
C SER A 120 22.56 9.15 27.74
N ILE A 121 23.34 8.21 27.19
CA ILE A 121 24.41 7.54 27.94
C ILE A 121 25.40 8.57 28.49
N LYS A 122 25.81 9.51 27.62
CA LYS A 122 26.82 10.51 27.97
C LYS A 122 26.31 11.47 29.05
N THR A 123 25.07 11.94 28.94
CA THR A 123 24.51 12.89 29.91
C THR A 123 24.16 12.23 31.24
N GLY A 124 23.98 10.91 31.27
CA GLY A 124 23.51 10.20 32.45
C GLY A 124 22.04 10.50 32.77
N GLU A 125 21.33 11.17 31.87
CA GLU A 125 19.98 11.69 32.07
C GLU A 125 19.23 11.65 30.73
N MET A 126 17.98 11.19 30.77
CA MET A 126 17.05 11.24 29.64
C MET A 126 15.86 12.10 30.06
N ARG A 127 15.66 13.21 29.35
CA ARG A 127 14.55 14.15 29.61
C ARG A 127 13.53 14.04 28.50
N ILE A 128 12.31 13.64 28.84
CA ILE A 128 11.19 13.58 27.91
C ILE A 128 10.19 14.65 28.30
N ARG A 129 9.81 15.52 27.37
CA ARG A 129 8.86 16.59 27.64
C ARG A 129 7.45 16.03 27.76
N LYS A 130 6.74 16.38 28.84
CA LYS A 130 5.32 16.04 29.03
C LYS A 130 4.44 16.87 28.12
N THR A 131 3.36 16.26 27.65
CA THR A 131 2.37 16.93 26.80
C THR A 131 0.95 16.56 27.18
N PRO A 132 -0.04 17.44 26.95
CA PRO A 132 -1.44 17.13 27.21
C PRO A 132 -1.99 16.01 26.29
N LEU A 133 -1.25 15.60 25.25
CA LEU A 133 -1.64 14.51 24.35
C LEU A 133 -1.05 13.15 24.74
N ASP A 134 -0.20 13.07 25.78
CA ASP A 134 0.44 11.81 26.18
C ASP A 134 -0.59 10.71 26.45
N ILE A 135 -1.68 11.03 27.18
CA ILE A 135 -2.76 10.07 27.49
C ILE A 135 -3.55 9.67 26.23
N PRO A 136 -4.13 10.61 25.43
CA PRO A 136 -4.80 10.26 24.18
C PRO A 136 -3.95 9.40 23.23
N ILE A 137 -2.65 9.71 23.09
CA ILE A 137 -1.73 8.96 22.22
C ILE A 137 -1.53 7.53 22.73
N LEU A 138 -1.31 7.35 24.04
CA LEU A 138 -1.12 6.02 24.64
C LEU A 138 -2.41 5.19 24.58
N LEU A 139 -3.58 5.81 24.80
CA LEU A 139 -4.87 5.14 24.63
C LEU A 139 -5.06 4.68 23.19
N PHE A 140 -4.73 5.53 22.21
CA PHE A 140 -4.84 5.17 20.80
C PHE A 140 -3.91 4.01 20.43
N TRP A 141 -2.66 4.05 20.90
CA TRP A 141 -1.71 2.96 20.70
C TRP A 141 -2.18 1.64 21.32
N ALA A 142 -2.74 1.69 22.55
CA ALA A 142 -3.29 0.51 23.23
C ALA A 142 -4.52 -0.06 22.50
N ALA A 143 -5.41 0.79 21.99
CA ALA A 143 -6.55 0.35 21.18
C ALA A 143 -6.08 -0.32 19.87
N TYR A 144 -5.05 0.22 19.22
CA TYR A 144 -4.44 -0.37 18.03
C TYR A 144 -3.80 -1.75 18.32
N LEU A 145 -3.11 -1.88 19.46
CA LEU A 145 -2.54 -3.15 19.92
C LEU A 145 -3.62 -4.19 20.22
N ALA A 146 -4.72 -3.78 20.85
CA ALA A 146 -5.86 -4.65 21.11
C ALA A 146 -6.49 -5.13 19.79
N SER A 147 -6.71 -4.23 18.82
CA SER A 147 -7.23 -4.60 17.50
C SER A 147 -6.28 -5.53 16.74
N LEU A 148 -4.96 -5.32 16.82
CA LEU A 148 -3.96 -6.25 16.27
C LEU A 148 -4.08 -7.67 16.84
N ALA A 149 -4.32 -7.83 18.14
CA ALA A 149 -4.40 -9.14 18.78
C ALA A 149 -5.56 -10.00 18.23
N PHE A 150 -6.67 -9.35 17.86
CA PHE A 150 -7.87 -9.97 17.30
C PHE A 150 -7.96 -9.88 15.76
N SER A 151 -6.89 -9.44 15.10
CA SER A 151 -6.89 -9.27 13.64
C SER A 151 -7.06 -10.59 12.88
N VAL A 152 -7.78 -10.52 11.77
CA VAL A 152 -7.93 -11.60 10.79
C VAL A 152 -6.64 -11.87 10.01
N ASP A 153 -5.70 -10.91 9.99
CA ASP A 153 -4.36 -11.02 9.41
C ASP A 153 -3.35 -10.27 10.30
N ARG A 154 -2.75 -11.00 11.23
CA ARG A 154 -1.83 -10.43 12.24
C ARG A 154 -0.56 -9.87 11.63
N TRP A 155 -0.06 -10.45 10.53
CA TRP A 155 1.18 -9.99 9.91
C TRP A 155 0.97 -8.63 9.24
N HIS A 156 -0.04 -8.51 8.39
CA HIS A 156 -0.34 -7.23 7.72
C HIS A 156 -0.88 -6.19 8.68
N SER A 157 -1.58 -6.57 9.76
CA SER A 157 -1.92 -5.63 10.82
C SER A 157 -0.70 -5.13 11.60
N PHE A 158 0.32 -5.97 11.79
CA PHE A 158 1.55 -5.56 12.46
C PHE A 158 2.39 -4.67 11.54
N PHE A 159 2.74 -5.16 10.35
CA PHE A 159 3.67 -4.48 9.43
C PHE A 159 3.00 -3.34 8.66
N GLY A 160 1.77 -3.56 8.20
CA GLY A 160 0.98 -2.68 7.35
C GLY A 160 0.54 -3.37 6.06
N PHE A 161 -0.39 -2.74 5.34
CA PHE A 161 -0.88 -3.26 4.06
C PHE A 161 0.23 -3.22 3.00
N PHE A 162 0.30 -4.24 2.16
CA PHE A 162 1.28 -4.31 1.08
C PHE A 162 1.10 -3.15 0.10
N GLY A 163 2.15 -2.34 -0.09
CA GLY A 163 2.09 -1.12 -0.89
C GLY A 163 1.94 0.15 -0.06
N ASP A 164 1.13 0.11 1.01
CA ASP A 164 0.93 1.23 1.93
C ASP A 164 1.00 0.77 3.41
N PRO A 165 2.22 0.68 3.96
CA PRO A 165 2.42 0.18 5.32
C PRO A 165 1.98 1.16 6.43
N SER A 166 1.50 2.36 6.09
CA SER A 166 1.29 3.43 7.08
C SER A 166 0.16 3.15 8.09
N ARG A 167 -0.67 2.12 7.84
CA ARG A 167 -1.77 1.67 8.71
C ARG A 167 -1.40 0.50 9.62
N GLY A 168 -0.18 0.00 9.51
CA GLY A 168 0.31 -1.06 10.40
C GLY A 168 0.54 -0.55 11.82
N PHE A 169 0.47 -1.45 12.79
CA PHE A 169 0.85 -1.16 14.18
C PHE A 169 2.30 -0.68 14.31
N LEU A 170 3.21 -1.17 13.47
CA LEU A 170 4.59 -0.70 13.40
C LEU A 170 4.67 0.79 13.04
N ALA A 171 3.84 1.25 12.09
CA ALA A 171 3.78 2.66 11.70
C ALA A 171 3.26 3.54 12.83
N VAL A 172 2.15 3.14 13.47
CA VAL A 172 1.60 3.87 14.62
C VAL A 172 2.60 3.91 15.77
N THR A 173 3.31 2.81 16.05
CA THR A 173 4.37 2.77 17.06
C THR A 173 5.51 3.71 16.70
N ALA A 174 5.95 3.74 15.44
CA ALA A 174 6.96 4.68 14.98
C ALA A 174 6.50 6.14 15.11
N PHE A 175 5.21 6.43 14.90
CA PHE A 175 4.63 7.75 15.15
C PHE A 175 4.65 8.12 16.64
N VAL A 176 4.33 7.19 17.54
CA VAL A 176 4.45 7.46 18.98
C VAL A 176 5.91 7.72 19.37
N VAL A 177 6.85 6.92 18.88
CA VAL A 177 8.28 7.11 19.16
C VAL A 177 8.81 8.42 18.57
N ALA A 178 8.44 8.75 17.32
CA ALA A 178 8.79 10.01 16.68
C ALA A 178 8.22 11.21 17.42
N TYR A 179 7.04 11.10 18.01
CA TYR A 179 6.41 12.17 18.81
C TYR A 179 7.32 12.56 19.96
N TYR A 180 7.69 11.59 20.81
CA TYR A 180 8.58 11.83 21.94
C TYR A 180 9.99 12.23 21.51
N PHE A 181 10.50 11.66 20.41
CA PHE A 181 11.78 12.06 19.85
C PHE A 181 11.80 13.55 19.46
N PHE A 182 10.79 14.02 18.73
CA PHE A 182 10.67 15.42 18.33
C PHE A 182 10.47 16.34 19.54
N PHE A 183 9.59 15.98 20.49
CA PHE A 183 9.36 16.77 21.70
C PHE A 183 10.58 16.89 22.62
N SER A 184 11.49 15.92 22.57
CA SER A 184 12.73 15.94 23.35
C SER A 184 13.86 16.74 22.69
N HIS A 185 13.79 16.98 21.37
CA HIS A 185 14.93 17.51 20.62
C HIS A 185 14.65 18.78 19.84
N ILE A 186 13.41 19.08 19.46
CA ILE A 186 13.10 20.24 18.64
C ILE A 186 12.91 21.46 19.55
N GLY A 187 13.86 22.40 19.46
CA GLY A 187 13.74 23.75 20.02
C GLY A 187 13.54 24.80 18.91
N LYS A 188 13.51 26.09 19.28
CA LYS A 188 13.25 27.23 18.35
C LYS A 188 14.13 27.19 17.07
N LYS A 189 15.42 26.83 17.17
CA LYS A 189 16.33 26.71 16.01
C LYS A 189 15.96 25.53 15.08
N ARG A 190 15.57 24.39 15.65
CA ARG A 190 15.23 23.18 14.89
C ARG A 190 13.83 23.27 14.26
N ILE A 191 12.92 24.09 14.80
CA ILE A 191 11.68 24.45 14.09
C ILE A 191 12.00 25.17 12.79
N LYS A 192 12.89 26.17 12.81
CA LYS A 192 13.33 26.87 11.58
C LYS A 192 13.97 25.90 10.58
N LEU A 193 14.77 24.95 11.06
CA LEU A 193 15.36 23.88 10.25
C LEU A 193 14.28 22.99 9.60
N ALA A 194 13.31 22.50 10.37
CA ALA A 194 12.23 21.65 9.88
C ALA A 194 11.32 22.40 8.90
N LEU A 195 10.98 23.66 9.17
CA LEU A 195 10.23 24.52 8.26
C LEU A 195 11.00 24.76 6.95
N GLY A 196 12.29 25.07 7.03
CA GLY A 196 13.14 25.22 5.85
C GLY A 196 13.28 23.92 5.05
N ALA A 197 13.35 22.78 5.72
CA ALA A 197 13.40 21.45 5.12
C ALA A 197 12.12 21.13 4.34
N ILE A 198 10.94 21.26 4.96
CA ILE A 198 9.67 20.97 4.28
C ILE A 198 9.35 21.98 3.18
N VAL A 199 9.72 23.26 3.37
CA VAL A 199 9.58 24.28 2.32
C VAL A 199 10.52 24.00 1.15
N GLY A 200 11.78 23.64 1.41
CA GLY A 200 12.74 23.28 0.37
C GLY A 200 12.30 22.03 -0.41
N GLY A 201 11.93 20.97 0.31
CA GLY A 201 11.44 19.72 -0.28
C GLY A 201 10.15 19.92 -1.08
N GLY A 202 9.20 20.67 -0.53
CA GLY A 202 7.95 21.02 -1.20
C GLY A 202 8.16 21.87 -2.46
N THR A 203 9.07 22.84 -2.42
CA THR A 203 9.41 23.66 -3.61
C THR A 203 9.95 22.79 -4.74
N LEU A 204 10.87 21.88 -4.43
CA LEU A 204 11.42 20.94 -5.42
C LEU A 204 10.33 20.02 -5.97
N ALA A 205 9.40 19.54 -5.14
CA ALA A 205 8.26 18.75 -5.57
C ALA A 205 7.29 19.54 -6.47
N SER A 206 7.01 20.81 -6.14
CA SER A 206 6.19 21.70 -6.96
C SER A 206 6.83 21.97 -8.32
N VAL A 207 8.13 22.26 -8.36
CA VAL A 207 8.88 22.47 -9.61
C VAL A 207 8.89 21.20 -10.45
N TRP A 208 9.15 20.04 -9.85
CA TRP A 208 9.07 18.74 -10.55
C TRP A 208 7.71 18.53 -11.21
N THR A 209 6.64 18.78 -10.47
CA THR A 209 5.25 18.66 -10.96
C THR A 209 5.01 19.57 -12.16
N ILE A 210 5.43 20.83 -12.09
CA ILE A 210 5.29 21.80 -13.19
C ILE A 210 6.05 21.31 -14.44
N ILE A 211 7.30 20.86 -14.26
CA ILE A 211 8.13 20.37 -15.37
C ILE A 211 7.45 19.19 -16.07
N ARG A 212 6.91 18.24 -15.30
CA ARG A 212 6.27 17.04 -15.85
C ARG A 212 4.93 17.33 -16.52
N LEU A 213 4.12 18.23 -15.96
CA LEU A 213 2.77 18.51 -16.49
C LEU A 213 2.74 19.49 -17.67
N LEU A 214 3.74 20.35 -17.78
CA LEU A 214 3.93 21.24 -18.93
C LEU A 214 4.81 20.63 -20.04
N ASP A 215 5.26 19.39 -19.86
CA ASP A 215 6.16 18.66 -20.75
C ASP A 215 7.44 19.46 -21.11
N LEU A 216 8.06 20.05 -20.08
CA LEU A 216 9.30 20.83 -20.27
C LEU A 216 10.48 19.87 -20.42
N GLN A 217 11.13 19.90 -21.59
CA GLN A 217 12.28 19.04 -21.95
C GLN A 217 13.59 19.46 -21.27
N ILE A 218 13.59 19.53 -19.93
CA ILE A 218 14.76 19.89 -19.12
C ILE A 218 15.63 18.66 -18.81
N PHE A 219 15.00 17.48 -18.69
CA PHE A 219 15.68 16.23 -18.36
C PHE A 219 15.74 15.27 -19.56
N PRO A 220 16.73 14.34 -19.60
CA PRO A 220 16.77 13.27 -20.60
C PRO A 220 15.49 12.43 -20.59
N LYS A 221 15.03 12.00 -21.78
CA LYS A 221 13.81 11.17 -21.93
C LYS A 221 13.83 9.91 -21.06
N SER A 222 14.99 9.26 -20.92
CA SER A 222 15.15 8.07 -20.07
C SER A 222 14.85 8.32 -18.59
N VAL A 223 15.11 9.53 -18.08
CA VAL A 223 14.79 9.91 -16.70
C VAL A 223 13.29 10.17 -16.58
N LEU A 224 12.70 10.84 -17.57
CA LEU A 224 11.28 11.17 -17.61
C LEU A 224 10.39 9.92 -17.74
N GLU A 225 10.81 8.90 -18.48
CA GLU A 225 10.05 7.64 -18.63
C GLU A 225 10.06 6.80 -17.34
N ASN A 226 11.14 6.85 -16.57
CA ASN A 226 11.31 6.04 -15.36
C ASN A 226 10.90 6.77 -14.06
N SER A 227 10.44 8.01 -14.15
CA SER A 227 10.10 8.84 -12.99
C SER A 227 8.61 9.18 -12.91
N PRO A 228 8.00 9.07 -11.72
CA PRO A 228 6.58 9.34 -11.54
C PRO A 228 6.28 10.83 -11.76
N ILE A 229 5.09 11.10 -12.27
CA ILE A 229 4.59 12.48 -12.41
C ILE A 229 4.32 13.06 -11.01
N SER A 230 3.62 12.30 -10.15
CA SER A 230 3.42 12.66 -8.73
C SER A 230 4.47 12.03 -7.83
N LEU A 231 5.34 12.86 -7.24
CA LEU A 231 6.32 12.39 -6.25
C LEU A 231 5.68 11.92 -4.94
N LEU A 232 4.41 12.25 -4.67
CA LEU A 232 3.68 11.80 -3.48
C LEU A 232 2.81 10.55 -3.72
N GLY A 233 2.92 9.95 -4.90
CA GLY A 233 2.21 8.72 -5.27
C GLY A 233 0.88 8.98 -5.96
N SER A 234 0.04 9.86 -5.39
CA SER A 234 -1.25 10.25 -5.97
C SER A 234 -1.30 11.74 -6.27
N PHE A 235 -2.08 12.14 -7.29
CA PHE A 235 -2.45 13.52 -7.58
C PHE A 235 -3.34 14.10 -6.50
N SER A 236 -4.33 13.35 -6.00
CA SER A 236 -5.16 13.80 -4.86
C SER A 236 -4.29 14.12 -3.64
N GLY A 237 -3.38 13.22 -3.30
CA GLY A 237 -2.45 13.41 -2.19
C GLY A 237 -1.49 14.57 -2.41
N LEU A 238 -0.88 14.66 -3.59
CA LEU A 238 0.00 15.76 -3.97
C LEU A 238 -0.71 17.11 -3.85
N ASN A 239 -1.95 17.20 -4.29
CA ASN A 239 -2.68 18.45 -4.28
C ASN A 239 -3.12 18.88 -2.87
N ILE A 240 -3.51 17.92 -2.01
CA ILE A 240 -3.72 18.15 -0.58
C ILE A 240 -2.44 18.72 0.06
N PHE A 241 -1.27 18.11 -0.25
CA PHE A 241 0.01 18.61 0.24
C PHE A 241 0.34 20.00 -0.29
N LEU A 242 0.13 20.30 -1.58
CA LEU A 242 0.38 21.62 -2.16
C LEU A 242 -0.48 22.71 -1.50
N GLY A 243 -1.73 22.41 -1.19
CA GLY A 243 -2.60 23.31 -0.42
C GLY A 243 -2.03 23.64 0.97
N ALA A 244 -1.57 22.62 1.70
CA ALA A 244 -0.89 22.80 2.98
C ALA A 244 0.46 23.55 2.83
N PHE A 245 1.22 23.24 1.78
CA PHE A 245 2.52 23.83 1.46
C PHE A 245 2.41 25.34 1.21
N VAL A 246 1.42 25.81 0.43
CA VAL A 246 1.19 27.25 0.20
C VAL A 246 1.01 28.00 1.52
N VAL A 247 0.26 27.43 2.47
CA VAL A 247 0.07 28.01 3.81
C VAL A 247 1.37 28.01 4.63
N LEU A 248 2.14 26.92 4.58
CA LEU A 248 3.45 26.84 5.25
C LEU A 248 4.46 27.86 4.71
N VAL A 249 4.51 28.05 3.39
CA VAL A 249 5.39 29.04 2.74
C VAL A 249 4.97 30.45 3.14
N ALA A 250 3.67 30.76 3.15
CA ALA A 250 3.17 32.05 3.64
C ALA A 250 3.58 32.30 5.10
N GLY A 251 3.48 31.28 5.96
CA GLY A 251 4.00 31.33 7.33
C GLY A 251 5.49 31.57 7.42
N ALA A 252 6.29 30.93 6.56
CA ALA A 252 7.74 31.14 6.49
C ALA A 252 8.10 32.56 6.05
N ILE A 253 7.34 33.15 5.12
CA ILE A 253 7.48 34.56 4.72
C ILE A 253 7.21 35.47 5.92
N LEU A 254 6.10 35.27 6.63
CA LEU A 254 5.74 36.06 7.82
C LEU A 254 6.81 35.96 8.92
N LYS A 255 7.31 34.74 9.19
CA LYS A 255 8.34 34.51 10.20
C LYS A 255 9.69 35.14 9.83
N THR A 256 10.02 35.12 8.53
CA THR A 256 11.23 35.78 8.02
C THR A 256 11.08 37.30 8.10
N ALA A 257 9.90 37.82 7.75
CA ALA A 257 9.53 39.23 7.78
C ALA A 257 9.53 39.82 9.20
N SER A 258 9.23 39.04 10.24
CA SER A 258 9.28 39.47 11.64
C SER A 258 10.66 39.31 12.31
N SER A 259 11.54 38.47 11.76
CA SER A 259 12.86 38.20 12.36
C SER A 259 13.72 39.47 12.48
N GLN A 260 14.26 39.68 13.70
CA GLN A 260 15.24 40.73 14.04
C GLN A 260 16.70 40.27 13.91
N GLU A 261 16.95 38.96 13.77
CA GLU A 261 18.30 38.36 13.81
C GLU A 261 19.08 38.50 12.48
N ALA A 262 18.40 38.76 11.36
CA ALA A 262 18.99 38.75 10.02
C ALA A 262 19.27 40.16 9.47
N LYS A 263 20.44 40.34 8.81
CA LYS A 263 20.75 41.55 8.05
C LYS A 263 19.67 41.81 6.98
N LYS A 264 19.31 43.08 6.74
CA LYS A 264 18.23 43.51 5.83
C LYS A 264 18.36 42.92 4.41
N ALA A 265 19.58 42.83 3.88
CA ALA A 265 19.85 42.26 2.55
C ALA A 265 19.55 40.75 2.49
N ASN A 266 20.03 39.96 3.46
CA ASN A 266 19.78 38.52 3.52
C ASN A 266 18.29 38.20 3.69
N LYS A 267 17.57 39.06 4.44
CA LYS A 267 16.12 38.95 4.62
C LYS A 267 15.36 39.17 3.31
N ALA A 268 15.74 40.15 2.49
CA ALA A 268 15.13 40.41 1.20
C ALA A 268 15.34 39.25 0.21
N VAL A 269 16.56 38.70 0.16
CA VAL A 269 16.88 37.52 -0.68
C VAL A 269 16.05 36.31 -0.25
N LEU A 270 16.01 36.01 1.05
CA LEU A 270 15.25 34.86 1.56
C LEU A 270 13.75 35.00 1.29
N ILE A 271 13.17 36.19 1.50
CA ILE A 271 11.75 36.45 1.18
C ILE A 271 11.50 36.27 -0.32
N SER A 272 12.42 36.72 -1.19
CA SER A 272 12.27 36.55 -2.64
C SER A 272 12.27 35.07 -3.04
N LEU A 273 13.16 34.26 -2.47
CA LEU A 273 13.17 32.81 -2.67
C LEU A 273 11.88 32.14 -2.17
N LEU A 274 11.34 32.59 -1.03
CA LEU A 274 10.08 32.09 -0.50
C LEU A 274 8.87 32.49 -1.37
N PHE A 275 8.91 33.65 -2.04
CA PHE A 275 7.90 33.98 -3.04
C PHE A 275 8.00 33.08 -4.27
N VAL A 276 9.20 32.75 -4.75
CA VAL A 276 9.37 31.75 -5.82
C VAL A 276 8.78 30.41 -5.39
N ALA A 277 9.04 29.97 -4.15
CA ALA A 277 8.42 28.78 -3.58
C ALA A 277 6.88 28.88 -3.57
N LEU A 278 6.33 30.01 -3.12
CA LEU A 278 4.89 30.26 -3.07
C LEU A 278 4.25 30.20 -4.46
N PHE A 279 4.84 30.90 -5.45
CA PHE A 279 4.36 30.90 -6.83
C PHE A 279 4.46 29.50 -7.45
N SER A 280 5.54 28.76 -7.21
CA SER A 280 5.67 27.39 -7.71
C SER A 280 4.62 26.46 -7.08
N GLY A 281 4.34 26.60 -5.78
CA GLY A 281 3.30 25.83 -5.10
C GLY A 281 1.90 26.10 -5.65
N VAL A 282 1.56 27.38 -5.83
CA VAL A 282 0.28 27.79 -6.43
C VAL A 282 0.16 27.30 -7.87
N ALA A 283 1.20 27.48 -8.69
CA ALA A 283 1.18 27.04 -10.08
C ALA A 283 0.99 25.52 -10.19
N ALA A 284 1.73 24.74 -9.39
CA ALA A 284 1.55 23.29 -9.33
C ALA A 284 0.15 22.90 -8.86
N PHE A 285 -0.41 23.58 -7.84
CA PHE A 285 -1.77 23.32 -7.34
C PHE A 285 -2.83 23.54 -8.41
N VAL A 286 -2.75 24.66 -9.16
CA VAL A 286 -3.70 24.97 -10.24
C VAL A 286 -3.64 23.93 -11.36
N LEU A 287 -2.47 23.39 -11.69
CA LEU A 287 -2.31 22.39 -12.76
C LEU A 287 -3.02 21.06 -12.45
N ILE A 288 -3.26 20.72 -11.18
CA ILE A 288 -3.88 19.45 -10.75
C ILE A 288 -5.10 19.67 -9.84
N GLN A 289 -5.73 20.83 -9.92
CA GLN A 289 -6.84 21.21 -9.06
C GLN A 289 -8.07 20.28 -9.16
N ASP A 290 -8.19 19.49 -10.23
CA ASP A 290 -9.30 18.55 -10.43
C ASP A 290 -9.31 17.44 -9.37
N PHE A 291 -8.16 17.20 -8.73
CA PHE A 291 -7.99 16.24 -7.65
C PHE A 291 -8.10 16.87 -6.26
N THR A 292 -8.60 18.12 -6.14
CA THR A 292 -8.69 18.84 -4.85
C THR A 292 -9.86 18.37 -4.00
N PHE A 293 -9.59 18.04 -2.73
CA PHE A 293 -10.62 18.01 -1.69
C PHE A 293 -10.83 19.41 -1.08
N TRP A 294 -11.66 20.23 -1.73
CA TRP A 294 -11.88 21.64 -1.41
C TRP A 294 -12.26 21.97 0.05
N PRO A 295 -13.12 21.20 0.74
CA PRO A 295 -13.49 21.51 2.11
C PRO A 295 -12.29 21.65 3.05
N ALA A 296 -11.27 20.78 2.91
CA ALA A 296 -10.07 20.85 3.73
C ALA A 296 -9.25 22.11 3.46
N ILE A 297 -9.04 22.46 2.17
CA ILE A 297 -8.27 23.64 1.76
C ILE A 297 -8.91 24.93 2.29
N LEU A 298 -10.22 25.09 2.08
CA LEU A 298 -10.95 26.30 2.47
C LEU A 298 -11.03 26.46 3.99
N VAL A 299 -11.27 25.39 4.74
CA VAL A 299 -11.31 25.47 6.22
C VAL A 299 -9.94 25.83 6.79
N GLY A 300 -8.87 25.16 6.35
CA GLY A 300 -7.54 25.41 6.91
C GLY A 300 -6.95 26.77 6.52
N SER A 301 -7.09 27.18 5.25
CA SER A 301 -6.70 28.53 4.80
C SER A 301 -7.60 29.62 5.38
N GLY A 302 -8.88 29.33 5.62
CA GLY A 302 -9.82 30.20 6.32
C GLY A 302 -9.40 30.46 7.77
N ILE A 303 -8.98 29.41 8.51
CA ILE A 303 -8.41 29.56 9.85
C ILE A 303 -7.15 30.44 9.81
N PHE A 304 -6.29 30.26 8.80
CA PHE A 304 -5.07 31.07 8.64
C PHE A 304 -5.42 32.56 8.47
N SER A 305 -6.38 32.86 7.61
CA SER A 305 -6.85 34.22 7.36
C SER A 305 -7.61 34.82 8.54
N LEU A 306 -8.47 34.05 9.22
CA LEU A 306 -9.29 34.51 10.33
C LEU A 306 -8.45 34.92 11.54
N TYR A 307 -7.42 34.14 11.89
CA TYR A 307 -6.50 34.49 12.98
C TYR A 307 -5.61 35.69 12.63
N ALA A 308 -5.27 35.87 11.34
CA ALA A 308 -4.57 37.06 10.86
C ALA A 308 -5.44 38.32 10.99
N PHE A 309 -6.70 38.25 10.54
CA PHE A 309 -7.62 39.38 10.54
C PHE A 309 -8.08 39.78 11.94
N SER A 310 -8.42 38.80 12.78
CA SER A 310 -8.89 39.03 14.16
C SER A 310 -7.82 39.58 15.10
N ARG A 311 -6.58 39.75 14.62
CA ARG A 311 -5.40 40.23 15.39
C ARG A 311 -5.20 39.45 16.70
N VAL A 312 -5.63 38.19 16.74
CA VAL A 312 -5.36 37.28 17.87
C VAL A 312 -3.87 37.01 17.99
N ILE A 313 -3.13 37.12 16.89
CA ILE A 313 -1.68 36.92 16.82
C ILE A 313 -1.03 38.21 16.30
N LYS A 314 0.09 38.61 16.93
CA LYS A 314 0.88 39.76 16.50
C LYS A 314 1.54 39.50 15.15
N MET A 315 1.11 40.24 14.13
CA MET A 315 1.65 40.17 12.76
C MET A 315 2.36 41.47 12.36
N PRO A 316 3.34 41.43 11.46
CA PRO A 316 3.90 42.64 10.88
C PRO A 316 2.84 43.36 10.02
N ASP A 317 2.54 44.62 10.32
CA ASP A 317 1.43 45.37 9.67
C ASP A 317 1.47 45.33 8.13
N ARG A 318 2.68 45.40 7.55
CA ARG A 318 2.89 45.34 6.09
C ARG A 318 2.49 44.01 5.44
N TRP A 319 2.30 42.94 6.21
CA TRP A 319 2.13 41.57 5.69
C TRP A 319 0.79 40.91 6.03
N ILE A 320 -0.14 41.63 6.67
CA ILE A 320 -1.47 41.12 7.03
C ILE A 320 -2.28 40.69 5.80
N TRP A 321 -2.00 41.28 4.62
CA TRP A 321 -2.66 40.94 3.35
C TRP A 321 -2.34 39.52 2.86
N LEU A 322 -1.21 38.93 3.26
CA LEU A 322 -0.72 37.67 2.69
C LEU A 322 -1.63 36.47 3.02
N PRO A 323 -2.00 36.20 4.29
CA PRO A 323 -2.99 35.17 4.62
C PRO A 323 -4.33 35.35 3.91
N MET A 324 -4.81 36.60 3.81
CA MET A 324 -6.08 36.91 3.13
C MET A 324 -5.99 36.61 1.63
N THR A 325 -4.88 36.96 1.01
CA THR A 325 -4.64 36.72 -0.43
C THR A 325 -4.56 35.23 -0.72
N VAL A 326 -3.89 34.44 0.13
CA VAL A 326 -3.86 32.97 0.00
C VAL A 326 -5.27 32.38 0.07
N PHE A 327 -6.10 32.82 1.03
CA PHE A 327 -7.48 32.35 1.14
C PHE A 327 -8.34 32.75 -0.08
N VAL A 328 -8.29 34.03 -0.47
CA VAL A 328 -9.03 34.55 -1.64
C VAL A 328 -8.58 33.87 -2.93
N LEU A 329 -7.30 33.58 -3.08
CA LEU A 329 -6.77 32.84 -4.23
C LEU A 329 -7.37 31.44 -4.31
N PHE A 330 -7.37 30.68 -3.20
CA PHE A 330 -8.03 29.36 -3.17
C PHE A 330 -9.52 29.46 -3.46
N LEU A 331 -10.21 30.45 -2.91
CA LEU A 331 -11.63 30.68 -3.18
C LEU A 331 -11.88 31.03 -4.65
N ALA A 332 -11.04 31.85 -5.26
CA ALA A 332 -11.14 32.21 -6.68
C ALA A 332 -10.94 30.98 -7.58
N ILE A 333 -9.92 30.16 -7.30
CA ILE A 333 -9.68 28.90 -8.02
C ILE A 333 -10.88 27.96 -7.89
N PHE A 334 -11.44 27.82 -6.68
CA PHE A 334 -12.66 27.03 -6.44
C PHE A 334 -13.86 27.54 -7.25
N MET A 335 -14.07 28.86 -7.28
CA MET A 335 -15.21 29.48 -7.96
C MET A 335 -15.12 29.43 -9.49
N VAL A 336 -13.92 29.54 -10.08
CA VAL A 336 -13.74 29.46 -11.54
C VAL A 336 -14.06 28.06 -12.07
N GLY A 337 -13.81 27.04 -11.25
CA GLY A 337 -14.09 25.63 -11.56
C GLY A 337 -13.07 25.00 -12.51
N SER A 338 -13.02 23.67 -12.50
CA SER A 338 -12.04 22.85 -13.24
C SER A 338 -12.09 23.04 -14.76
N LYS A 339 -13.31 23.05 -15.32
CA LYS A 339 -13.53 23.07 -16.78
C LYS A 339 -12.95 24.31 -17.49
N ASN A 340 -12.70 25.40 -16.75
CA ASN A 340 -12.22 26.68 -17.31
C ASN A 340 -10.71 26.89 -17.16
N LEU A 341 -10.00 25.99 -16.48
CA LEU A 341 -8.61 26.17 -16.02
C LEU A 341 -7.69 24.98 -16.36
N SER A 342 -8.07 24.10 -17.28
CA SER A 342 -7.22 22.97 -17.68
C SER A 342 -5.99 23.46 -18.45
N LEU A 343 -4.88 23.57 -17.72
CA LEU A 343 -3.59 24.08 -18.21
C LEU A 343 -2.54 22.97 -18.39
N SER A 344 -2.86 21.72 -18.05
CA SER A 344 -1.95 20.58 -18.22
C SER A 344 -1.84 20.20 -19.70
N ARG A 345 -0.61 19.98 -20.18
CA ARG A 345 -0.35 19.52 -21.55
C ARG A 345 -0.34 17.99 -21.68
N VAL A 346 -0.37 17.30 -20.55
CA VAL A 346 -0.36 15.84 -20.45
C VAL A 346 -1.74 15.37 -20.00
N SER A 347 -2.22 14.26 -20.56
CA SER A 347 -3.42 13.58 -20.08
C SER A 347 -3.16 12.99 -18.70
N LEU A 348 -3.85 13.48 -17.69
CA LEU A 348 -3.75 12.97 -16.33
C LEU A 348 -4.53 11.65 -16.21
N PRO A 349 -3.98 10.63 -15.55
CA PRO A 349 -4.70 9.39 -15.32
C PRO A 349 -5.89 9.64 -14.37
N ALA A 350 -6.98 8.90 -14.59
CA ALA A 350 -8.12 8.93 -13.70
C ALA A 350 -7.76 8.24 -12.37
N GLU A 351 -7.96 8.92 -11.25
CA GLU A 351 -7.84 8.29 -9.93
C GLU A 351 -9.17 7.71 -9.51
N VAL A 352 -9.23 6.38 -9.43
CA VAL A 352 -10.41 5.70 -8.90
C VAL A 352 -10.37 5.69 -7.37
N SER A 353 -11.46 6.11 -6.76
CA SER A 353 -11.65 6.10 -5.30
C SER A 353 -13.03 5.55 -4.97
N LEU A 354 -13.12 4.88 -3.82
CA LEU A 354 -14.39 4.37 -3.34
C LEU A 354 -15.33 5.52 -2.98
N ALA A 355 -16.58 5.44 -3.42
CA ALA A 355 -17.59 6.45 -3.07
C ALA A 355 -17.86 6.45 -1.55
N PRO A 356 -18.11 7.62 -0.92
CA PRO A 356 -18.44 7.69 0.50
C PRO A 356 -19.69 6.88 0.89
N SER A 357 -20.69 6.79 0.01
CA SER A 357 -21.90 5.97 0.23
C SER A 357 -21.56 4.49 0.37
N VAL A 358 -20.74 3.95 -0.54
CA VAL A 358 -20.30 2.55 -0.52
C VAL A 358 -19.46 2.28 0.73
N SER A 359 -18.57 3.21 1.09
CA SER A 359 -17.76 3.09 2.32
C SER A 359 -18.65 3.06 3.57
N TRP A 360 -19.74 3.83 3.58
CA TRP A 360 -20.72 3.84 4.68
C TRP A 360 -21.50 2.53 4.78
N ASP A 361 -21.87 1.91 3.66
CA ASP A 361 -22.54 0.61 3.68
C ASP A 361 -21.63 -0.51 4.19
N ILE A 362 -20.34 -0.48 3.82
CA ILE A 362 -19.31 -1.37 4.39
C ILE A 362 -19.19 -1.18 5.90
N VAL A 363 -19.26 0.06 6.41
CA VAL A 363 -19.26 0.34 7.85
C VAL A 363 -20.47 -0.30 8.52
N LYS A 364 -21.68 -0.12 7.99
CA LYS A 364 -22.92 -0.69 8.57
C LYS A 364 -22.89 -2.21 8.64
N ASP A 365 -22.47 -2.86 7.56
CA ASP A 365 -22.44 -4.32 7.49
C ASP A 365 -21.26 -4.90 8.27
N GLY A 366 -20.10 -4.24 8.26
CA GLY A 366 -18.92 -4.66 9.02
C GLY A 366 -19.12 -4.61 10.54
N LEU A 367 -19.96 -3.69 11.03
CA LEU A 367 -20.34 -3.63 12.45
C LEU A 367 -21.09 -4.89 12.92
N LYS A 368 -21.73 -5.66 12.03
CA LYS A 368 -22.48 -6.85 12.43
C LYS A 368 -21.59 -8.03 12.85
N GLU A 369 -20.32 -8.05 12.43
CA GLU A 369 -19.41 -9.18 12.67
C GLU A 369 -18.51 -8.96 13.88
N ASN A 370 -17.73 -7.87 13.91
CA ASN A 370 -16.78 -7.57 15.00
C ASN A 370 -16.86 -6.10 15.41
N VAL A 371 -17.83 -5.78 16.26
CA VAL A 371 -18.14 -4.40 16.71
C VAL A 371 -16.94 -3.72 17.39
N ILE A 372 -16.27 -4.44 18.30
CA ILE A 372 -15.33 -3.83 19.27
C ILE A 372 -13.94 -3.63 18.65
N SER A 373 -13.36 -4.69 18.08
CA SER A 373 -11.98 -4.70 17.58
C SER A 373 -11.84 -4.48 16.08
N GLY A 374 -12.95 -4.57 15.32
CA GLY A 374 -12.92 -4.60 13.86
C GLY A 374 -12.21 -5.85 13.31
N SER A 375 -11.82 -5.79 12.03
CA SER A 375 -11.06 -6.86 11.36
C SER A 375 -9.55 -6.83 11.63
N GLY A 376 -9.04 -5.76 12.25
CA GLY A 376 -7.62 -5.51 12.47
C GLY A 376 -7.13 -4.25 11.73
N PRO A 377 -6.01 -3.65 12.15
CA PRO A 377 -5.37 -2.58 11.38
C PRO A 377 -4.97 -3.04 9.97
N ALA A 378 -5.02 -2.14 8.99
CA ALA A 378 -4.58 -2.40 7.62
C ALA A 378 -5.28 -3.57 6.88
N THR A 379 -6.44 -4.04 7.34
CA THR A 379 -7.22 -5.13 6.72
C THR A 379 -8.48 -4.64 6.00
N TYR A 380 -8.53 -3.37 5.58
CA TYR A 380 -9.72 -2.82 4.91
C TYR A 380 -10.10 -3.60 3.64
N GLY A 381 -9.13 -4.17 2.91
CA GLY A 381 -9.42 -5.02 1.75
C GLY A 381 -10.25 -6.27 2.06
N TYR A 382 -10.11 -6.84 3.26
CA TYR A 382 -10.98 -7.92 3.75
C TYR A 382 -12.40 -7.40 4.00
N ALA A 383 -12.52 -6.29 4.72
CA ALA A 383 -13.82 -5.69 4.99
C ALA A 383 -14.55 -5.25 3.71
N PHE A 384 -13.84 -4.66 2.75
CA PHE A 384 -14.38 -4.32 1.44
C PHE A 384 -14.90 -5.56 0.71
N SER A 385 -14.08 -6.61 0.58
CA SER A 385 -14.46 -7.82 -0.15
C SER A 385 -15.70 -8.47 0.46
N LYS A 386 -15.77 -8.52 1.79
CA LYS A 386 -16.86 -9.19 2.50
C LYS A 386 -18.16 -8.39 2.54
N PHE A 387 -18.07 -7.07 2.70
CA PHE A 387 -19.21 -6.20 3.03
C PHE A 387 -19.60 -5.20 1.94
N LYS A 388 -18.95 -5.19 0.76
CA LYS A 388 -19.36 -4.32 -0.35
C LYS A 388 -20.85 -4.51 -0.67
N PRO A 389 -21.64 -3.47 -0.98
CA PRO A 389 -23.04 -3.63 -1.38
C PRO A 389 -23.13 -4.30 -2.77
N GLN A 390 -24.23 -5.01 -3.05
CA GLN A 390 -24.43 -5.66 -4.36
C GLN A 390 -24.51 -4.63 -5.49
N ASP A 391 -25.06 -3.44 -5.22
CA ASP A 391 -25.16 -2.35 -6.19
C ASP A 391 -23.80 -1.91 -6.75
N PHE A 392 -22.70 -2.19 -6.03
CA PHE A 392 -21.35 -1.95 -6.50
C PHE A 392 -21.03 -2.74 -7.78
N ASN A 393 -21.66 -3.90 -8.01
CA ASN A 393 -21.43 -4.74 -9.17
C ASN A 393 -21.90 -4.14 -10.50
N PHE A 394 -22.76 -3.13 -10.46
CA PHE A 394 -23.23 -2.41 -11.64
C PHE A 394 -22.31 -1.24 -12.03
N ASN A 395 -21.23 -1.02 -11.29
CA ASN A 395 -20.18 -0.09 -11.67
C ASN A 395 -19.21 -0.74 -12.66
N GLN A 396 -18.59 0.05 -13.54
CA GLN A 396 -17.51 -0.39 -14.43
C GLN A 396 -16.27 -0.91 -13.68
N PHE A 397 -16.08 -0.53 -12.42
CA PHE A 397 -14.94 -0.94 -11.58
C PHE A 397 -15.29 -2.06 -10.59
N TYR A 398 -16.26 -2.93 -10.90
CA TYR A 398 -16.76 -3.96 -9.97
C TYR A 398 -15.72 -5.03 -9.61
N ASP A 399 -14.77 -5.26 -10.51
CA ASP A 399 -13.68 -6.23 -10.41
C ASP A 399 -12.49 -5.66 -9.61
N ILE A 400 -12.40 -4.33 -9.47
CA ILE A 400 -11.36 -3.67 -8.70
C ILE A 400 -11.61 -3.82 -7.19
N ARG A 401 -10.55 -4.22 -6.48
CA ARG A 401 -10.55 -4.30 -5.02
C ARG A 401 -9.95 -3.05 -4.39
N PHE A 402 -10.70 -2.44 -3.47
CA PHE A 402 -10.22 -1.30 -2.69
C PHE A 402 -9.63 -1.76 -1.36
N TYR A 403 -8.42 -1.28 -1.07
CA TYR A 403 -7.70 -1.52 0.19
C TYR A 403 -7.71 -0.30 1.12
N GLN A 404 -8.45 0.74 0.75
CA GLN A 404 -8.63 1.98 1.49
C GLN A 404 -10.08 2.43 1.35
N GLY A 405 -10.64 3.00 2.42
CA GLY A 405 -11.96 3.63 2.38
C GLY A 405 -11.93 4.99 1.69
N SER A 406 -13.09 5.61 1.57
CA SER A 406 -13.21 7.00 1.09
C SER A 406 -12.52 8.01 2.00
N GLY A 407 -12.18 7.64 3.24
CA GLY A 407 -11.39 8.42 4.21
C GLY A 407 -11.10 7.58 5.45
N LEU A 408 -10.14 8.02 6.29
CA LEU A 408 -9.73 7.26 7.47
C LEU A 408 -10.88 7.03 8.47
N LEU A 409 -11.88 7.92 8.49
CA LEU A 409 -13.04 7.78 9.37
C LEU A 409 -13.92 6.58 8.97
N PHE A 410 -14.10 6.35 7.66
CA PHE A 410 -14.83 5.20 7.13
C PHE A 410 -14.00 3.91 7.17
N GLU A 411 -12.68 4.03 7.17
CA GLU A 411 -11.75 2.91 7.31
C GLU A 411 -11.68 2.42 8.76
N ALA A 412 -11.69 3.34 9.74
CA ALA A 412 -11.42 3.04 11.14
C ALA A 412 -12.43 2.04 11.75
N VAL A 413 -13.72 2.20 11.46
CA VAL A 413 -14.75 1.32 12.06
C VAL A 413 -14.58 -0.16 11.65
N PRO A 414 -14.52 -0.52 10.34
CA PRO A 414 -14.35 -1.92 9.94
C PRO A 414 -12.96 -2.49 10.24
N THR A 415 -11.94 -1.66 10.49
CA THR A 415 -10.56 -2.10 10.76
C THR A 415 -10.26 -2.14 12.26
N ILE A 416 -10.27 -1.02 12.95
CA ILE A 416 -9.94 -0.90 14.37
C ILE A 416 -11.15 -0.92 15.32
N GLY A 417 -12.34 -1.11 14.78
CA GLY A 417 -13.59 -1.23 15.54
C GLY A 417 -14.10 0.09 16.10
N ILE A 418 -15.25 0.05 16.78
CA ILE A 418 -15.85 1.24 17.41
C ILE A 418 -14.91 1.82 18.47
N LEU A 419 -14.30 0.97 19.30
CA LEU A 419 -13.43 1.42 20.38
C LEU A 419 -12.20 2.16 19.83
N GLY A 420 -11.52 1.57 18.83
CA GLY A 420 -10.40 2.23 18.16
C GLY A 420 -10.82 3.54 17.49
N THR A 421 -12.00 3.58 16.86
CA THR A 421 -12.53 4.78 16.19
C THR A 421 -12.85 5.90 17.18
N ILE A 422 -13.49 5.59 18.32
CA ILE A 422 -13.76 6.58 19.37
C ILE A 422 -12.46 7.17 19.90
N VAL A 423 -11.45 6.33 20.15
CA VAL A 423 -10.15 6.78 20.65
C VAL A 423 -9.40 7.61 19.59
N LEU A 424 -9.50 7.26 18.30
CA LEU A 424 -8.98 8.07 17.19
C LEU A 424 -9.62 9.47 17.19
N LEU A 425 -10.95 9.55 17.28
CA LEU A 425 -11.68 10.82 17.32
C LEU A 425 -11.31 11.63 18.57
N LEU A 426 -11.20 10.97 19.73
CA LEU A 426 -10.75 11.60 20.96
C LEU A 426 -9.35 12.18 20.81
N LEU A 427 -8.42 11.47 20.16
CA LEU A 427 -7.07 11.98 19.87
C LEU A 427 -7.12 13.22 18.97
N VAL A 428 -7.88 13.18 17.88
CA VAL A 428 -8.02 14.31 16.95
C VAL A 428 -8.66 15.52 17.63
N PHE A 429 -9.76 15.34 18.36
CA PHE A 429 -10.41 16.43 19.08
C PHE A 429 -9.55 16.98 20.21
N SER A 430 -8.81 16.12 20.93
CA SER A 430 -7.85 16.56 21.95
C SER A 430 -6.74 17.41 21.32
N TYR A 431 -6.19 16.97 20.18
CA TYR A 431 -5.19 17.75 19.43
C TYR A 431 -5.73 19.12 19.03
N LEU A 432 -6.89 19.17 18.38
CA LEU A 432 -7.50 20.43 17.92
C LEU A 432 -7.83 21.36 19.10
N SER A 433 -8.42 20.82 20.16
CA SER A 433 -8.77 21.57 21.38
C SER A 433 -7.53 22.18 22.03
N VAL A 434 -6.48 21.38 22.26
CA VAL A 434 -5.22 21.85 22.83
C VAL A 434 -4.57 22.90 21.94
N ALA A 435 -4.50 22.65 20.62
CA ALA A 435 -3.86 23.56 19.69
C ALA A 435 -4.57 24.92 19.62
N VAL A 436 -5.90 24.92 19.51
CA VAL A 436 -6.73 26.14 19.49
C VAL A 436 -6.67 26.88 20.83
N TYR A 437 -6.71 26.17 21.95
CA TYR A 437 -6.58 26.78 23.28
C TYR A 437 -5.22 27.47 23.46
N LEU A 438 -4.12 26.77 23.15
CA LEU A 438 -2.77 27.29 23.36
C LEU A 438 -2.42 28.41 22.38
N ILE A 439 -2.88 28.35 21.12
CA ILE A 439 -2.60 29.42 20.16
C ILE A 439 -3.34 30.71 20.52
N SER A 440 -4.56 30.60 21.06
CA SER A 440 -5.41 31.73 21.45
C SER A 440 -5.02 32.38 22.79
N ARG A 441 -4.23 31.69 23.61
CA ARG A 441 -3.66 32.20 24.87
C ARG A 441 -2.51 33.17 24.56
N GLU A 442 -2.25 34.18 25.39
CA GLU A 442 -1.09 35.11 25.21
C GLU A 442 -1.05 35.79 23.81
N LYS A 443 -2.06 36.61 23.52
CA LYS A 443 -2.28 37.27 22.22
C LYS A 443 -1.14 38.19 21.76
N ASP A 444 -0.30 38.66 22.70
CA ASP A 444 0.77 39.62 22.41
C ASP A 444 2.03 38.97 21.80
N LYS A 445 2.12 37.63 21.79
CA LYS A 445 3.29 36.90 21.27
C LYS A 445 3.20 36.69 19.76
N GLU A 446 4.37 36.66 19.12
CA GLU A 446 4.49 36.40 17.68
C GLU A 446 4.39 34.89 17.38
N LYS A 447 3.22 34.46 16.94
CA LYS A 447 2.84 33.05 16.70
C LYS A 447 2.62 32.70 15.23
N ASN A 448 3.30 33.42 14.32
CA ASN A 448 3.07 33.29 12.87
C ASN A 448 3.43 31.89 12.34
N CYS A 449 4.53 31.32 12.86
CA CYS A 449 4.99 29.99 12.45
C CYS A 449 4.04 28.91 12.96
N SER A 450 3.67 28.97 14.24
CA SER A 450 2.69 28.05 14.82
C SER A 450 1.33 28.10 14.15
N LEU A 451 0.83 29.30 13.78
CA LEU A 451 -0.43 29.42 13.05
C LEU A 451 -0.36 28.73 11.68
N SER A 452 0.71 28.92 10.91
CA SER A 452 0.84 28.28 9.59
C SER A 452 0.90 26.75 9.67
N PHE A 453 1.62 26.21 10.66
CA PHE A 453 1.64 24.76 10.91
C PHE A 453 0.27 24.25 11.36
N LEU A 454 -0.44 24.98 12.23
CA LEU A 454 -1.79 24.60 12.65
C LEU A 454 -2.75 24.57 11.46
N SER A 455 -2.79 25.63 10.65
CA SER A 455 -3.63 25.68 9.45
C SER A 455 -3.30 24.57 8.46
N ALA A 456 -2.02 24.32 8.18
CA ALA A 456 -1.59 23.21 7.33
C ALA A 456 -1.96 21.83 7.92
N SER A 457 -1.87 21.67 9.24
CA SER A 457 -2.28 20.44 9.93
C SER A 457 -3.78 20.19 9.80
N VAL A 458 -4.61 21.25 9.88
CA VAL A 458 -6.06 21.13 9.73
C VAL A 458 -6.43 20.73 8.30
N ILE A 459 -5.75 21.29 7.28
CA ILE A 459 -5.92 20.86 5.88
C ILE A 459 -5.68 19.35 5.77
N LEU A 460 -4.52 18.89 6.26
CA LEU A 460 -4.15 17.48 6.15
C LEU A 460 -5.06 16.56 6.96
N LEU A 461 -5.39 16.92 8.21
CA LEU A 461 -6.26 16.11 9.06
C LEU A 461 -7.67 15.97 8.48
N LEU A 462 -8.28 17.07 8.01
CA LEU A 462 -9.60 17.01 7.39
C LEU A 462 -9.58 16.16 6.12
N ALA A 463 -8.56 16.32 5.28
CA ALA A 463 -8.42 15.52 4.08
C ALA A 463 -8.20 14.03 4.39
N ILE A 464 -7.34 13.69 5.35
CA ILE A 464 -7.08 12.30 5.75
C ILE A 464 -8.34 11.63 6.31
N LEU A 465 -9.13 12.35 7.11
CA LEU A 465 -10.33 11.79 7.72
C LEU A 465 -11.47 11.57 6.72
N LEU A 466 -11.63 12.46 5.75
CA LEU A 466 -12.84 12.53 4.91
C LEU A 466 -12.62 12.18 3.43
N SER A 467 -11.37 12.11 2.96
CA SER A 467 -11.02 11.83 1.57
C SER A 467 -9.94 10.75 1.45
N LYS A 468 -9.79 10.16 0.26
CA LYS A 468 -8.77 9.14 -0.02
C LYS A 468 -7.38 9.75 0.22
N ALA A 469 -6.67 9.25 1.22
CA ALA A 469 -5.32 9.70 1.56
C ALA A 469 -4.33 8.54 1.46
N SER A 470 -3.23 8.73 0.73
CA SER A 470 -2.14 7.74 0.69
C SER A 470 -1.25 7.84 1.94
N GLY A 471 -0.47 6.79 2.21
CA GLY A 471 0.44 6.73 3.36
C GLY A 471 1.39 7.92 3.51
N PRO A 472 2.00 8.44 2.43
CA PRO A 472 2.82 9.65 2.49
C PRO A 472 2.06 10.87 3.03
N ILE A 473 0.77 11.00 2.72
CA ILE A 473 -0.08 12.10 3.20
C ILE A 473 -0.44 11.91 4.67
N VAL A 474 -0.74 10.67 5.10
CA VAL A 474 -0.93 10.33 6.52
C VAL A 474 0.31 10.68 7.33
N LEU A 475 1.49 10.30 6.83
CA LEU A 475 2.79 10.59 7.44
C LEU A 475 3.05 12.11 7.52
N LEU A 476 2.83 12.86 6.42
CA LEU A 476 2.99 14.32 6.41
C LEU A 476 1.99 15.01 7.35
N GLY A 477 0.74 14.57 7.37
CA GLY A 477 -0.30 15.06 8.29
C GLY A 477 0.09 14.88 9.75
N TYR A 478 0.61 13.70 10.10
CA TYR A 478 1.16 13.43 11.42
C TYR A 478 2.34 14.38 11.73
N LEU A 479 3.36 14.45 10.86
CA LEU A 479 4.56 15.25 11.09
C LEU A 479 4.25 16.75 11.24
N ILE A 480 3.39 17.29 10.39
CA ILE A 480 2.97 18.70 10.43
C ILE A 480 2.14 18.98 11.69
N SER A 481 1.29 18.04 12.13
CA SER A 481 0.53 18.18 13.39
C SER A 481 1.46 18.22 14.61
N VAL A 482 2.48 17.36 14.64
CA VAL A 482 3.49 17.40 15.71
C VAL A 482 4.27 18.72 15.70
N MET A 483 4.64 19.22 14.51
CA MET A 483 5.31 20.52 14.38
C MET A 483 4.42 21.69 14.79
N ALA A 484 3.12 21.63 14.50
CA ALA A 484 2.16 22.64 14.94
C ALA A 484 2.15 22.74 16.47
N LEU A 485 1.94 21.63 17.16
CA LEU A 485 1.90 21.62 18.62
C LEU A 485 3.23 22.06 19.24
N LEU A 486 4.36 21.58 18.72
CA LEU A 486 5.69 22.00 19.18
C LEU A 486 5.93 23.50 19.01
N SER A 487 5.56 24.03 17.85
CA SER A 487 5.71 25.46 17.56
C SER A 487 4.84 26.30 18.48
N ILE A 488 3.58 25.91 18.68
CA ILE A 488 2.65 26.60 19.59
C ILE A 488 3.21 26.63 21.01
N ILE A 489 3.66 25.49 21.53
CA ILE A 489 4.17 25.39 22.90
C ILE A 489 5.45 26.22 23.09
N LEU A 490 6.37 26.18 22.11
CA LEU A 490 7.65 26.90 22.20
C LEU A 490 7.52 28.41 21.97
N GLU A 491 6.58 28.85 21.13
CA GLU A 491 6.27 30.27 20.92
C GLU A 491 5.42 30.84 22.05
N SER A 492 4.59 30.03 22.71
CA SER A 492 3.80 30.45 23.89
C SER A 492 4.60 30.40 25.20
N GLU A 493 5.83 29.87 25.19
CA GLU A 493 6.69 29.73 26.39
C GLU A 493 5.99 29.05 27.58
N ALA A 494 5.05 28.15 27.28
CA ALA A 494 4.39 27.37 28.30
C ALA A 494 5.42 26.56 29.09
N ALA A 495 5.28 26.56 30.42
CA ALA A 495 6.18 25.85 31.33
C ALA A 495 6.39 24.41 30.85
N ALA A 496 7.65 24.02 30.67
CA ALA A 496 7.99 22.69 30.22
C ALA A 496 8.12 21.80 31.45
N GLU A 497 7.16 20.89 31.63
CA GLU A 497 7.33 19.78 32.54
C GLU A 497 8.08 18.64 31.83
N TYR A 498 8.97 17.97 32.56
CA TYR A 498 9.78 16.88 32.04
C TYR A 498 9.59 15.61 32.89
N PHE A 499 9.65 14.45 32.24
CA PHE A 499 10.02 13.20 32.89
C PHE A 499 11.55 13.16 32.91
N ASP A 500 12.13 13.27 34.10
CA ASP A 500 13.58 13.17 34.31
C ASP A 500 13.96 11.75 34.74
N LEU A 501 14.59 11.00 33.84
CA LEU A 501 15.16 9.69 34.15
C LEU A 501 16.68 9.86 34.35
N SER A 502 17.12 9.89 35.62
CA SER A 502 18.54 10.07 35.98
C SER A 502 19.22 8.77 36.38
N LEU A 503 20.38 8.47 35.76
CA LEU A 503 21.26 7.36 36.11
C LEU A 503 22.02 7.59 37.44
N LYS A 504 21.97 8.80 37.99
CA LYS A 504 22.68 9.17 39.23
C LYS A 504 21.86 8.93 40.50
N ALA A 505 20.56 8.68 40.38
CA ALA A 505 19.65 8.50 41.50
C ALA A 505 19.69 7.04 41.99
N SER A 506 20.60 6.72 42.92
CA SER A 506 20.77 5.39 43.57
C SER A 506 21.21 4.21 42.66
N PRO A 507 22.08 3.30 43.15
CA PRO A 507 22.55 2.14 42.38
C PRO A 507 21.45 1.20 41.85
N LYS A 508 20.30 1.11 42.54
CA LYS A 508 19.18 0.25 42.14
C LYS A 508 18.49 0.74 40.85
N TYR A 509 18.33 2.06 40.66
CA TYR A 509 17.75 2.63 39.45
C TYR A 509 18.76 2.71 38.30
N ALA A 510 20.05 2.82 38.59
CA ALA A 510 21.09 2.76 37.56
C ALA A 510 21.10 1.40 36.83
N LEU A 511 20.90 0.29 37.56
CA LEU A 511 20.84 -1.05 36.98
C LEU A 511 19.59 -1.25 36.11
N SER A 512 18.41 -0.85 36.59
CA SER A 512 17.17 -0.97 35.82
C SER A 512 17.18 -0.09 34.57
N LEU A 513 17.72 1.12 34.66
CA LEU A 513 17.84 2.02 33.51
C LEU A 513 18.91 1.55 32.51
N ALA A 514 20.02 0.98 32.98
CA ALA A 514 21.00 0.30 32.12
C ALA A 514 20.40 -0.91 31.40
N PHE A 515 19.55 -1.69 32.08
CA PHE A 515 18.81 -2.79 31.46
C PHE A 515 17.87 -2.29 30.35
N VAL A 516 17.04 -1.27 30.65
CA VAL A 516 16.16 -0.63 29.66
C VAL A 516 16.96 -0.12 28.46
N PHE A 517 18.12 0.48 28.72
CA PHE A 517 19.02 0.97 27.68
C PHE A 517 19.54 -0.15 26.75
N VAL A 518 19.97 -1.28 27.32
CA VAL A 518 20.43 -2.45 26.54
C VAL A 518 19.30 -3.02 25.69
N VAL A 519 18.09 -3.13 26.26
CA VAL A 519 16.90 -3.59 25.53
C VAL A 519 16.56 -2.64 24.38
N LEU A 520 16.55 -1.32 24.61
CA LEU A 520 16.31 -0.32 23.57
C LEU A 520 17.38 -0.34 22.47
N SER A 521 18.65 -0.45 22.84
CA SER A 521 19.76 -0.57 21.89
C SER A 521 19.60 -1.80 21.00
N SER A 522 19.29 -2.94 21.63
CA SER A 522 19.07 -4.22 20.93
C SER A 522 17.85 -4.14 20.01
N ALA A 523 16.76 -3.51 20.45
CA ALA A 523 15.56 -3.31 19.65
C ALA A 523 15.83 -2.42 18.43
N ILE A 524 16.63 -1.37 18.56
CA ILE A 524 17.00 -0.48 17.45
C ILE A 524 17.89 -1.22 16.43
N VAL A 525 18.89 -1.97 16.89
CA VAL A 525 19.75 -2.79 16.01
C VAL A 525 18.92 -3.85 15.29
N PHE A 526 18.04 -4.55 16.01
CA PHE A 526 17.11 -5.50 15.40
C PHE A 526 16.22 -4.83 14.34
N SER A 527 15.67 -3.65 14.64
CA SER A 527 14.81 -2.90 13.71
C SER A 527 15.57 -2.48 12.45
N PHE A 528 16.83 -2.06 12.56
CA PHE A 528 17.67 -1.76 11.39
C PHE A 528 17.88 -2.99 10.50
N VAL A 529 18.25 -4.13 11.09
CA VAL A 529 18.46 -5.38 10.35
C VAL A 529 17.16 -5.86 9.72
N PHE A 530 16.05 -5.83 10.47
CA PHE A 530 14.73 -6.21 10.01
C PHE A 530 14.28 -5.36 8.81
N LEU A 531 14.30 -4.03 8.95
CA LEU A 531 13.89 -3.12 7.87
C LEU A 531 14.83 -3.19 6.67
N GLY A 532 16.13 -3.38 6.89
CA GLY A 532 17.10 -3.59 5.82
C GLY A 532 16.80 -4.85 5.02
N LYS A 533 16.46 -5.96 5.68
CA LYS A 533 16.03 -7.20 5.02
C LYS A 533 14.72 -7.02 4.25
N VAL A 534 13.73 -6.34 4.86
CA VAL A 534 12.44 -6.07 4.20
C VAL A 534 12.62 -5.22 2.95
N PHE A 535 13.39 -4.13 3.01
CA PHE A 535 13.67 -3.30 1.85
C PHE A 535 14.46 -4.03 0.76
N ALA A 536 15.51 -4.78 1.14
CA ALA A 536 16.30 -5.56 0.19
C ALA A 536 15.47 -6.66 -0.48
N SER A 537 14.60 -7.32 0.29
CA SER A 537 13.63 -8.30 -0.22
C SER A 537 12.70 -7.67 -1.25
N ASP A 538 12.08 -6.54 -0.91
CA ASP A 538 11.10 -5.90 -1.78
C ASP A 538 11.73 -5.27 -3.04
N ALA A 539 12.96 -4.78 -2.94
CA ALA A 539 13.75 -4.34 -4.09
C ALA A 539 14.10 -5.51 -5.04
N LEU A 540 14.42 -6.70 -4.49
CA LEU A 540 14.62 -7.91 -5.31
C LEU A 540 13.32 -8.33 -6.01
N ALA A 541 12.19 -8.28 -5.32
CA ALA A 541 10.88 -8.56 -5.91
C ALA A 541 10.52 -7.54 -7.02
N GLY A 542 10.79 -6.25 -6.80
CA GLY A 542 10.54 -5.21 -7.81
C GLY A 542 11.43 -5.37 -9.04
N MET A 543 12.70 -5.73 -8.85
CA MET A 543 13.60 -6.09 -9.96
C MET A 543 13.14 -7.36 -10.70
N ALA A 544 12.64 -8.37 -9.99
CA ALA A 544 12.10 -9.59 -10.60
C ALA A 544 10.95 -9.29 -11.56
N ILE A 545 10.04 -8.38 -11.18
CA ILE A 545 8.88 -8.01 -12.01
C ILE A 545 9.30 -7.25 -13.27
N LYS A 546 10.32 -6.39 -13.19
CA LYS A 546 10.87 -5.74 -14.37
C LYS A 546 11.51 -6.76 -15.32
N GLU A 547 12.18 -7.77 -14.76
CA GLU A 547 12.83 -8.82 -15.53
C GLU A 547 11.88 -9.87 -16.11
N SER A 548 10.70 -10.12 -15.52
CA SER A 548 9.79 -11.15 -16.04
C SER A 548 9.35 -10.90 -17.48
N ARG A 549 9.43 -9.65 -17.95
CA ARG A 549 9.15 -9.24 -19.33
C ARG A 549 10.25 -9.63 -20.33
N THR A 550 11.48 -9.86 -19.87
CA THR A 550 12.65 -10.09 -20.74
C THR A 550 13.34 -11.43 -20.46
N ASN A 551 13.39 -11.85 -19.20
CA ASN A 551 13.99 -13.10 -18.76
C ASN A 551 13.25 -13.64 -17.52
N ARG A 552 12.30 -14.55 -17.75
CA ARG A 552 11.47 -15.16 -16.69
C ARG A 552 12.28 -16.02 -15.71
N GLU A 553 13.34 -16.70 -16.14
CA GLU A 553 14.16 -17.54 -15.25
C GLU A 553 14.90 -16.71 -14.20
N LYS A 554 15.52 -15.59 -14.62
CA LYS A 554 16.16 -14.64 -13.68
C LYS A 554 15.15 -13.99 -12.75
N ALA A 555 13.95 -13.69 -13.26
CA ALA A 555 12.87 -13.17 -12.43
C ALA A 555 12.48 -14.17 -11.32
N VAL A 556 12.37 -15.46 -11.64
CA VAL A 556 12.11 -16.53 -10.67
C VAL A 556 13.22 -16.60 -9.61
N GLU A 557 14.50 -16.58 -10.00
CA GLU A 557 15.63 -16.61 -9.06
C GLU A 557 15.58 -15.43 -8.08
N LYS A 558 15.35 -14.21 -8.60
CA LYS A 558 15.26 -13.00 -7.77
C LYS A 558 14.08 -13.04 -6.82
N MET A 559 12.93 -13.53 -7.29
CA MET A 559 11.75 -13.65 -6.44
C MET A 559 11.95 -14.71 -5.34
N GLN A 560 12.61 -15.83 -5.64
CA GLN A 560 12.99 -16.81 -4.62
C GLN A 560 13.95 -16.22 -3.57
N ARG A 561 14.91 -15.40 -3.99
CA ARG A 561 15.80 -14.68 -3.06
C ARG A 561 15.05 -13.64 -2.22
N ALA A 562 14.05 -12.96 -2.79
CA ALA A 562 13.17 -12.08 -2.03
C ALA A 562 12.42 -12.87 -0.93
N ILE A 563 11.80 -13.99 -1.29
CA ILE A 563 11.12 -14.88 -0.33
C ILE A 563 12.08 -15.34 0.79
N ALA A 564 13.32 -15.69 0.47
CA ALA A 564 14.31 -16.11 1.47
C ALA A 564 14.66 -15.00 2.49
N LEU A 565 14.62 -13.73 2.08
CA LEU A 565 14.91 -12.58 2.96
C LEU A 565 13.71 -12.18 3.82
N ASN A 566 12.48 -12.32 3.30
CA ASN A 566 11.24 -11.99 4.01
C ASN A 566 10.17 -13.07 3.79
N PRO A 567 10.30 -14.24 4.45
CA PRO A 567 9.42 -15.38 4.21
C PRO A 567 8.01 -15.22 4.78
N LYS A 568 7.75 -14.13 5.53
CA LYS A 568 6.42 -13.82 6.09
C LYS A 568 5.51 -13.08 5.11
N GLU A 569 6.07 -12.53 4.04
CA GLU A 569 5.29 -11.81 3.04
C GLU A 569 4.67 -12.78 2.03
N GLY A 570 3.39 -13.12 2.25
CA GLY A 570 2.66 -14.07 1.42
C GLY A 570 2.52 -13.63 -0.05
N ARG A 571 2.53 -12.32 -0.34
CA ARG A 571 2.34 -11.82 -1.72
C ARG A 571 3.48 -12.19 -2.65
N TYR A 572 4.69 -12.40 -2.14
CA TYR A 572 5.79 -12.89 -2.95
C TYR A 572 5.56 -14.33 -3.42
N TYR A 573 5.00 -15.18 -2.55
CA TYR A 573 4.61 -16.54 -2.92
C TYR A 573 3.47 -16.54 -3.92
N THR A 574 2.43 -15.72 -3.68
CA THR A 574 1.30 -15.60 -4.62
C THR A 574 1.78 -15.16 -5.99
N ARG A 575 2.62 -14.12 -6.06
CA ARG A 575 3.16 -13.62 -7.33
C ARG A 575 4.04 -14.65 -8.04
N LEU A 576 4.94 -15.31 -7.32
CA LEU A 576 5.81 -16.32 -7.92
C LEU A 576 5.02 -17.53 -8.42
N GLY A 577 4.00 -17.95 -7.68
CA GLY A 577 3.09 -19.02 -8.08
C GLY A 577 2.33 -18.68 -9.37
N GLN A 578 1.79 -17.46 -9.46
CA GLN A 578 1.17 -16.95 -10.69
C GLN A 578 2.15 -16.93 -11.87
N GLU A 579 3.41 -16.53 -11.67
CA GLU A 579 4.44 -16.57 -12.72
C GLU A 579 4.70 -18.01 -13.19
N TYR A 580 4.76 -18.99 -12.28
CA TYR A 580 4.84 -20.40 -12.67
C TYR A 580 3.60 -20.90 -13.41
N LEU A 581 2.40 -20.39 -13.07
CA LEU A 581 1.18 -20.71 -13.80
C LEU A 581 1.22 -20.17 -15.23
N ILE A 582 1.71 -18.94 -15.42
CA ILE A 582 1.93 -18.36 -16.74
C ILE A 582 2.94 -19.19 -17.54
N LEU A 583 4.08 -19.56 -16.93
CA LEU A 583 5.06 -20.45 -17.56
C LEU A 583 4.47 -21.82 -17.93
N THR A 584 3.59 -22.36 -17.08
CA THR A 584 2.88 -23.62 -17.36
C THR A 584 2.03 -23.47 -18.62
N ASN A 585 1.23 -22.41 -18.69
CA ASN A 585 0.35 -22.14 -19.83
C ASN A 585 1.17 -21.90 -21.12
N GLU A 586 2.26 -21.12 -21.06
CA GLU A 586 3.15 -20.88 -22.21
C GLU A 586 3.70 -22.19 -22.78
N GLN A 587 4.11 -23.13 -21.92
CA GLN A 587 4.60 -24.44 -22.35
C GLN A 587 3.48 -25.38 -22.85
N ALA A 588 2.26 -25.21 -22.34
CA ALA A 588 1.09 -25.98 -22.78
C ALA A 588 0.57 -25.54 -24.17
N ILE A 589 0.76 -24.27 -24.53
CA ILE A 589 0.31 -23.69 -25.81
C ILE A 589 1.39 -23.82 -26.91
N GLY A 590 2.65 -23.99 -26.52
CA GLY A 590 3.78 -24.08 -27.45
C GLY A 590 3.73 -25.34 -28.32
N LYS A 591 4.34 -25.24 -29.51
CA LYS A 591 4.50 -26.33 -30.51
C LYS A 591 4.99 -27.67 -29.92
N ASP A 592 5.76 -27.60 -28.84
CA ASP A 592 6.37 -28.75 -28.14
C ASP A 592 5.61 -29.26 -26.89
N ALA A 593 4.32 -28.92 -26.70
CA ALA A 593 3.57 -29.24 -25.48
C ALA A 593 3.67 -30.71 -25.00
N LYS A 594 3.68 -31.68 -25.93
CA LYS A 594 3.88 -33.11 -25.60
C LYS A 594 5.29 -33.45 -25.11
N ASN A 595 6.33 -32.83 -25.69
CA ASN A 595 7.71 -33.00 -25.24
C ASN A 595 7.96 -32.31 -23.90
N ASN A 596 7.14 -31.31 -23.57
CA ASN A 596 7.23 -30.50 -22.36
C ASN A 596 6.34 -30.98 -21.20
N ALA A 597 5.68 -32.13 -21.29
CA ALA A 597 4.76 -32.63 -20.27
C ALA A 597 5.38 -32.71 -18.86
N ALA A 598 6.65 -33.13 -18.76
CA ALA A 598 7.38 -33.16 -17.49
C ALA A 598 7.64 -31.75 -16.93
N THR A 599 7.95 -30.80 -17.80
CA THR A 599 8.18 -29.39 -17.46
C THR A 599 6.88 -28.71 -17.02
N ILE A 600 5.79 -28.94 -17.75
CA ILE A 600 4.43 -28.47 -17.40
C ILE A 600 4.06 -28.96 -16.01
N LYS A 601 4.19 -30.28 -15.74
CA LYS A 601 3.91 -30.85 -14.43
C LYS A 601 4.78 -30.25 -13.32
N LYS A 602 6.06 -29.98 -13.60
CA LYS A 602 6.99 -29.34 -12.66
C LYS A 602 6.58 -27.89 -12.34
N TYR A 603 6.31 -27.07 -13.35
CA TYR A 603 5.90 -25.68 -13.16
C TYR A 603 4.55 -25.58 -12.46
N LEU A 604 3.61 -26.43 -12.83
CA LEU A 604 2.30 -26.49 -12.18
C LEU A 604 2.41 -26.93 -10.72
N GLY A 605 3.23 -27.95 -10.42
CA GLY A 605 3.53 -28.37 -9.05
C GLY A 605 4.12 -27.24 -8.22
N ASN A 606 5.14 -26.55 -8.75
CA ASN A 606 5.74 -25.38 -8.10
C ASN A 606 4.73 -24.26 -7.86
N SER A 607 3.87 -23.98 -8.85
CA SER A 607 2.79 -22.99 -8.74
C SER A 607 1.87 -23.31 -7.57
N ILE A 608 1.31 -24.53 -7.53
CA ILE A 608 0.39 -24.96 -6.47
C ILE A 608 1.06 -24.90 -5.10
N THR A 609 2.32 -25.37 -4.97
CA THR A 609 3.05 -25.32 -3.69
C THR A 609 3.21 -23.88 -3.20
N LEU A 610 3.65 -22.96 -4.06
CA LEU A 610 3.86 -21.56 -3.70
C LEU A 610 2.54 -20.86 -3.39
N LEU A 611 1.50 -21.06 -4.20
CA LEU A 611 0.17 -20.49 -3.97
C LEU A 611 -0.44 -21.00 -2.67
N ASN A 612 -0.22 -22.28 -2.32
CA ASN A 612 -0.65 -22.82 -1.05
C ASN A 612 0.09 -22.16 0.12
N SER A 613 1.41 -21.98 0.04
CA SER A 613 2.16 -21.22 1.05
C SER A 613 1.68 -19.75 1.16
N GLY A 614 1.37 -19.11 0.03
CA GLY A 614 0.77 -17.77 0.01
C GLY A 614 -0.57 -17.72 0.74
N LYS A 615 -1.46 -18.68 0.47
CA LYS A 615 -2.75 -18.84 1.17
C LYS A 615 -2.56 -19.12 2.66
N GLU A 616 -1.62 -19.97 3.06
CA GLU A 616 -1.36 -20.28 4.47
C GLU A 616 -0.92 -19.04 5.26
N LEU A 617 -0.13 -18.16 4.63
CA LEU A 617 0.28 -16.89 5.22
C LEU A 617 -0.85 -15.84 5.21
N MET A 618 -1.76 -15.90 4.24
CA MET A 618 -2.80 -14.89 3.98
C MET A 618 -4.17 -15.53 3.75
N GLY A 619 -4.65 -16.36 4.70
CA GLY A 619 -5.85 -17.19 4.51
C GLY A 619 -7.18 -16.43 4.37
N ASN A 620 -7.16 -15.12 4.62
CA ASN A 620 -8.28 -14.20 4.44
C ASN A 620 -8.06 -13.19 3.30
N ASP A 621 -6.95 -13.29 2.56
CA ASP A 621 -6.73 -12.51 1.34
C ASP A 621 -7.35 -13.25 0.15
N LEU A 622 -8.37 -12.64 -0.44
CA LEU A 622 -9.11 -13.22 -1.55
C LEU A 622 -8.23 -13.52 -2.76
N ASN A 623 -7.25 -12.66 -3.09
CA ASN A 623 -6.37 -12.88 -4.23
C ASN A 623 -5.50 -14.13 -4.05
N ALA A 624 -5.00 -14.37 -2.84
CA ALA A 624 -4.24 -15.59 -2.53
C ALA A 624 -5.10 -16.86 -2.68
N VAL A 625 -6.32 -16.85 -2.14
CA VAL A 625 -7.25 -17.98 -2.21
C VAL A 625 -7.69 -18.24 -3.65
N GLU A 626 -8.07 -17.19 -4.38
CA GLU A 626 -8.54 -17.29 -5.76
C GLU A 626 -7.43 -17.74 -6.71
N SER A 627 -6.21 -17.23 -6.54
CA SER A 627 -5.07 -17.66 -7.36
C SER A 627 -4.79 -19.15 -7.19
N LEU A 628 -4.91 -19.69 -5.97
CA LEU A 628 -4.77 -21.13 -5.72
C LEU A 628 -5.91 -21.93 -6.37
N ALA A 629 -7.15 -21.42 -6.33
CA ALA A 629 -8.28 -22.03 -7.00
C ALA A 629 -8.05 -22.15 -8.52
N GLN A 630 -7.58 -21.07 -9.16
CA GLN A 630 -7.23 -21.04 -10.58
C GLN A 630 -6.11 -22.02 -10.94
N ALA A 631 -5.09 -22.16 -10.08
CA ALA A 631 -4.02 -23.14 -10.32
C ALA A 631 -4.53 -24.59 -10.23
N TYR A 632 -5.46 -24.89 -9.31
CA TYR A 632 -6.11 -26.19 -9.24
C TYR A 632 -7.06 -26.44 -10.41
N GLU A 633 -7.78 -25.41 -10.88
CA GLU A 633 -8.62 -25.49 -12.08
C GLU A 633 -7.77 -25.83 -13.30
N ASN A 634 -6.66 -25.12 -13.52
CA ASN A 634 -5.72 -25.43 -14.61
C ASN A 634 -5.10 -26.82 -14.46
N ALA A 635 -4.86 -27.28 -13.23
CA ALA A 635 -4.42 -28.65 -12.98
C ALA A 635 -5.49 -29.71 -13.23
N GLY A 636 -6.77 -29.33 -13.23
CA GLY A 636 -7.90 -30.19 -13.57
C GLY A 636 -7.78 -30.81 -14.97
N LEU A 637 -7.12 -30.13 -15.89
CA LEU A 637 -6.85 -30.60 -17.26
C LEU A 637 -5.92 -31.81 -17.31
N TYR A 638 -5.03 -31.95 -16.31
CA TYR A 638 -4.04 -33.04 -16.24
C TYR A 638 -4.37 -34.07 -15.17
N VAL A 639 -5.01 -33.62 -14.09
CA VAL A 639 -5.37 -34.42 -12.93
C VAL A 639 -6.78 -34.02 -12.52
N PHE A 640 -7.78 -34.78 -12.98
CA PHE A 640 -9.20 -34.47 -12.79
C PHE A 640 -9.59 -34.19 -11.34
N GLU A 641 -9.01 -34.91 -10.36
CA GLU A 641 -9.23 -34.69 -8.92
C GLU A 641 -8.86 -33.27 -8.43
N SER A 642 -8.02 -32.54 -9.17
CA SER A 642 -7.70 -31.14 -8.86
C SER A 642 -8.91 -30.22 -8.96
N ASN A 643 -9.92 -30.57 -9.78
CA ASN A 643 -11.17 -29.80 -9.89
C ASN A 643 -11.93 -29.75 -8.56
N LYS A 644 -11.88 -30.80 -7.73
CA LYS A 644 -12.49 -30.78 -6.39
C LYS A 644 -11.82 -29.73 -5.49
N LYS A 645 -10.48 -29.68 -5.50
CA LYS A 645 -9.71 -28.66 -4.78
C LYS A 645 -9.94 -27.26 -5.32
N ALA A 646 -10.11 -27.11 -6.64
CA ALA A 646 -10.47 -25.83 -7.24
C ALA A 646 -11.81 -25.34 -6.69
N LEU A 647 -12.83 -26.21 -6.67
CA LEU A 647 -14.15 -25.89 -6.14
C LEU A 647 -14.09 -25.50 -4.64
N GLU A 648 -13.40 -26.26 -3.80
CA GLU A 648 -13.22 -25.94 -2.37
C GLU A 648 -12.62 -24.53 -2.16
N ASN A 649 -11.63 -24.16 -2.98
CA ASN A 649 -11.00 -22.84 -2.87
C ASN A 649 -11.89 -21.73 -3.45
N TYR A 650 -12.67 -22.00 -4.49
CA TYR A 650 -13.66 -21.05 -4.99
C TYR A 650 -14.82 -20.83 -4.00
N GLU A 651 -15.27 -21.87 -3.30
CA GLU A 651 -16.22 -21.73 -2.20
C GLU A 651 -15.64 -20.88 -1.07
N ARG A 652 -14.38 -21.11 -0.71
CA ARG A 652 -13.69 -20.26 0.27
C ARG A 652 -13.57 -18.81 -0.21
N ALA A 653 -13.26 -18.59 -1.49
CA ALA A 653 -13.23 -17.26 -2.09
C ALA A 653 -14.62 -16.59 -2.02
N ALA A 654 -15.69 -17.33 -2.33
CA ALA A 654 -17.07 -16.83 -2.26
C ALA A 654 -17.51 -16.54 -0.82
N GLN A 655 -16.92 -17.16 0.20
CA GLN A 655 -17.13 -16.75 1.60
C GLN A 655 -16.45 -15.42 1.95
N LEU A 656 -15.30 -15.13 1.31
CA LEU A 656 -14.55 -13.89 1.50
C LEU A 656 -15.14 -12.72 0.70
N ASP A 657 -15.76 -13.00 -0.45
CA ASP A 657 -16.47 -12.02 -1.28
C ASP A 657 -17.77 -12.61 -1.84
N PRO A 658 -18.83 -12.65 -1.01
CA PRO A 658 -20.10 -13.30 -1.34
C PRO A 658 -20.91 -12.60 -2.41
N LYS A 659 -20.49 -11.39 -2.82
CA LYS A 659 -21.17 -10.58 -3.82
C LYS A 659 -20.36 -10.48 -5.11
N ASN A 660 -19.28 -11.23 -5.27
CA ASN A 660 -18.54 -11.26 -6.54
C ASN A 660 -19.18 -12.26 -7.52
N PRO A 661 -19.77 -11.79 -8.64
CA PRO A 661 -20.38 -12.68 -9.63
C PRO A 661 -19.37 -13.63 -10.26
N SER A 662 -18.12 -13.21 -10.48
CA SER A 662 -17.13 -14.03 -11.18
C SER A 662 -16.78 -15.32 -10.43
N LEU A 663 -16.84 -15.31 -9.09
CA LEU A 663 -16.59 -16.50 -8.27
C LEU A 663 -17.67 -17.56 -8.49
N TYR A 664 -18.94 -17.17 -8.57
CA TYR A 664 -20.05 -18.10 -8.82
C TYR A 664 -20.01 -18.65 -10.25
N ALA A 665 -19.64 -17.83 -11.24
CA ALA A 665 -19.42 -18.31 -12.60
C ALA A 665 -18.27 -19.34 -12.68
N LYS A 666 -17.15 -19.08 -12.01
CA LYS A 666 -16.01 -20.02 -11.93
C LYS A 666 -16.39 -21.32 -11.21
N MET A 667 -17.13 -21.23 -10.10
CA MET A 667 -17.69 -22.41 -9.43
C MET A 667 -18.57 -23.22 -10.36
N GLY A 668 -19.50 -22.57 -11.09
CA GLY A 668 -20.37 -23.25 -12.05
C GLY A 668 -19.59 -23.99 -13.13
N LYS A 669 -18.55 -23.36 -13.69
CA LYS A 669 -17.63 -23.99 -14.67
C LYS A 669 -16.94 -25.24 -14.12
N VAL A 670 -16.39 -25.16 -12.92
CA VAL A 670 -15.72 -26.32 -12.29
C VAL A 670 -16.71 -27.42 -11.96
N ARG A 671 -17.92 -27.08 -11.49
CA ARG A 671 -18.99 -28.06 -11.23
C ARG A 671 -19.43 -28.76 -12.52
N MET A 672 -19.64 -28.04 -13.61
CA MET A 672 -19.93 -28.65 -14.92
C MET A 672 -18.85 -29.68 -15.29
N THR A 673 -17.58 -29.33 -15.13
CA THR A 673 -16.46 -30.26 -15.37
C THR A 673 -16.53 -31.50 -14.48
N LEU A 674 -16.80 -31.34 -13.18
CA LEU A 674 -16.93 -32.45 -12.24
C LEU A 674 -18.10 -33.38 -12.58
N SER A 675 -19.21 -32.83 -13.07
CA SER A 675 -20.40 -33.60 -13.44
C SER A 675 -20.19 -34.54 -14.63
N GLN A 676 -19.14 -34.33 -15.45
CA GLN A 676 -18.82 -35.20 -16.57
C GLN A 676 -18.37 -36.59 -16.12
N ALA A 677 -17.76 -36.71 -14.94
CA ALA A 677 -17.35 -38.00 -14.36
C ALA A 677 -18.47 -38.68 -13.56
N MET A 678 -19.64 -38.05 -13.43
CA MET A 678 -20.79 -38.63 -12.74
C MET A 678 -21.57 -39.54 -13.67
N GLU A 679 -22.03 -40.67 -13.14
CA GLU A 679 -22.95 -41.56 -13.84
C GLU A 679 -24.28 -40.86 -14.12
N ASP A 680 -24.88 -41.16 -15.27
CA ASP A 680 -26.19 -40.62 -15.62
C ASP A 680 -27.25 -41.18 -14.68
N GLY A 681 -27.95 -40.27 -13.99
CA GLY A 681 -28.94 -40.64 -12.98
C GLY A 681 -29.46 -39.42 -12.23
N ASP A 682 -30.26 -39.67 -11.19
CA ASP A 682 -30.88 -38.60 -10.39
C ASP A 682 -29.87 -37.76 -9.62
N GLU A 683 -28.74 -38.35 -9.21
CA GLU A 683 -27.65 -37.62 -8.54
C GLU A 683 -27.01 -36.58 -9.47
N LYS A 684 -26.65 -36.96 -10.69
CA LYS A 684 -26.11 -36.02 -11.70
C LYS A 684 -27.11 -34.93 -12.03
N LYS A 685 -28.40 -35.27 -12.20
CA LYS A 685 -29.45 -34.27 -12.42
C LYS A 685 -29.55 -33.28 -11.26
N ALA A 686 -29.59 -33.77 -10.02
CA ALA A 686 -29.63 -32.91 -8.83
C ALA A 686 -28.39 -32.01 -8.74
N TYR A 687 -27.22 -32.54 -9.09
CA TYR A 687 -25.97 -31.79 -9.11
C TYR A 687 -25.95 -30.69 -10.19
N LEU A 688 -26.49 -30.96 -11.38
CA LEU A 688 -26.64 -29.98 -12.46
C LEU A 688 -27.66 -28.89 -12.08
N GLU A 689 -28.78 -29.25 -11.45
CA GLU A 689 -29.76 -28.28 -10.94
C GLU A 689 -29.19 -27.35 -9.86
N GLU A 690 -28.37 -27.88 -8.95
CA GLU A 690 -27.66 -27.04 -7.98
C GLU A 690 -26.63 -26.14 -8.66
N THR A 691 -25.97 -26.64 -9.71
CA THR A 691 -25.05 -25.84 -10.54
C THR A 691 -25.79 -24.72 -11.27
N LYS A 692 -27.02 -24.96 -11.75
CA LYS A 692 -27.91 -23.96 -12.35
C LYS A 692 -28.18 -22.82 -11.37
N LYS A 693 -28.55 -23.13 -10.12
CA LYS A 693 -28.77 -22.13 -9.06
C LYS A 693 -27.53 -21.28 -8.78
N ILE A 694 -26.33 -21.87 -8.82
CA ILE A 694 -25.08 -21.14 -8.65
C ILE A 694 -24.85 -20.14 -9.78
N LEU A 695 -25.09 -20.55 -11.03
CA LEU A 695 -24.95 -19.67 -12.20
C LEU A 695 -26.04 -18.60 -12.24
N GLU A 696 -27.27 -18.92 -11.87
CA GLU A 696 -28.36 -17.95 -11.70
C GLU A 696 -27.99 -16.90 -10.65
N LYS A 697 -27.40 -17.31 -9.52
CA LYS A 697 -26.88 -16.38 -8.51
C LYS A 697 -25.78 -15.47 -9.06
N SER A 698 -24.90 -15.97 -9.93
CA SER A 698 -23.91 -15.12 -10.62
C SER A 698 -24.59 -14.00 -11.42
N ILE A 699 -25.67 -14.32 -12.13
CA ILE A 699 -26.44 -13.38 -12.96
C ILE A 699 -27.27 -12.44 -12.06
N GLU A 700 -27.79 -12.92 -10.94
CA GLU A 700 -28.50 -12.08 -9.96
C GLU A 700 -27.59 -11.00 -9.37
N LEU A 701 -26.35 -11.38 -9.01
CA LEU A 701 -25.35 -10.47 -8.47
C LEU A 701 -24.91 -9.41 -9.49
N LYS A 702 -24.95 -9.73 -10.79
CA LYS A 702 -24.66 -8.79 -11.88
C LYS A 702 -25.43 -9.18 -13.15
N LYS A 703 -26.52 -8.46 -13.42
CA LYS A 703 -27.45 -8.74 -14.54
C LYS A 703 -26.86 -8.51 -15.92
N ASP A 704 -25.81 -7.70 -16.02
CA ASP A 704 -25.06 -7.39 -17.24
C ASP A 704 -23.74 -8.19 -17.32
N PHE A 705 -23.70 -9.40 -16.74
CA PHE A 705 -22.51 -10.23 -16.71
C PHE A 705 -22.53 -11.32 -17.78
N SER A 706 -21.82 -11.07 -18.88
CA SER A 706 -21.74 -11.97 -20.04
C SER A 706 -21.29 -13.39 -19.67
N ALA A 707 -20.23 -13.53 -18.87
CA ALA A 707 -19.70 -14.84 -18.46
C ALA A 707 -20.72 -15.67 -17.64
N GLY A 708 -21.63 -15.02 -16.90
CA GLY A 708 -22.72 -15.69 -16.19
C GLY A 708 -23.70 -16.36 -17.16
N TYR A 709 -24.18 -15.61 -18.17
CA TYR A 709 -25.07 -16.13 -19.20
C TYR A 709 -24.40 -17.18 -20.09
N TYR A 710 -23.13 -16.97 -20.44
CA TYR A 710 -22.33 -17.92 -21.20
C TYR A 710 -22.25 -19.28 -20.48
N ASN A 711 -21.83 -19.29 -19.22
CA ASN A 711 -21.73 -20.54 -18.46
C ASN A 711 -23.10 -21.19 -18.21
N LEU A 712 -24.16 -20.41 -17.99
CA LEU A 712 -25.51 -20.94 -17.84
C LEU A 712 -25.98 -21.63 -19.13
N SER A 713 -25.68 -21.04 -20.29
CA SER A 713 -26.00 -21.62 -21.58
C SER A 713 -25.27 -22.95 -21.82
N LEU A 714 -23.98 -23.05 -21.44
CA LEU A 714 -23.23 -24.31 -21.52
C LEU A 714 -23.82 -25.39 -20.61
N LEU A 715 -24.27 -25.02 -19.40
CA LEU A 715 -24.94 -25.94 -18.49
C LEU A 715 -26.27 -26.44 -19.08
N GLU A 716 -27.09 -25.53 -19.62
CA GLU A 716 -28.38 -25.86 -20.23
C GLU A 716 -28.20 -26.75 -21.47
N GLU A 717 -27.14 -26.55 -22.25
CA GLU A 717 -26.77 -27.48 -23.32
C GLU A 717 -26.46 -28.88 -22.76
N GLN A 718 -25.69 -28.96 -21.68
CA GLN A 718 -25.36 -30.22 -21.02
C GLN A 718 -26.60 -30.92 -20.44
N MET A 719 -27.59 -30.15 -19.98
CA MET A 719 -28.88 -30.65 -19.49
C MET A 719 -29.86 -31.01 -20.63
N GLY A 720 -29.55 -30.64 -21.87
CA GLY A 720 -30.39 -30.86 -23.04
C GLY A 720 -31.49 -29.82 -23.25
N THR A 721 -31.53 -28.72 -22.48
CA THR A 721 -32.51 -27.64 -22.63
C THR A 721 -32.04 -26.60 -23.68
N MET A 722 -31.98 -27.04 -24.94
CA MET A 722 -31.36 -26.28 -26.05
C MET A 722 -31.97 -24.89 -26.29
N ASP A 723 -33.28 -24.71 -26.10
CA ASP A 723 -33.93 -23.41 -26.30
C ASP A 723 -33.52 -22.36 -25.26
N GLU A 724 -33.41 -22.78 -23.99
CA GLU A 724 -32.91 -21.93 -22.91
C GLU A 724 -31.45 -21.58 -23.17
N SER A 725 -30.65 -22.59 -23.55
CA SER A 725 -29.23 -22.46 -23.87
C SER A 725 -28.99 -21.40 -24.95
N VAL A 726 -29.72 -21.47 -26.07
CA VAL A 726 -29.62 -20.46 -27.14
C VAL A 726 -30.04 -19.08 -26.62
N GLY A 727 -31.14 -18.98 -25.88
CA GLY A 727 -31.61 -17.70 -25.34
C GLY A 727 -30.63 -17.02 -24.39
N ASN A 728 -29.92 -17.78 -23.55
CA ASN A 728 -28.89 -17.25 -22.68
C ASN A 728 -27.59 -16.92 -23.44
N MET A 729 -27.20 -17.72 -24.44
CA MET A 729 -26.05 -17.39 -25.30
C MET A 729 -26.29 -16.13 -26.14
N GLU A 730 -27.52 -15.91 -26.64
CA GLU A 730 -27.91 -14.67 -27.33
C GLU A 730 -27.69 -13.44 -26.42
N LYS A 731 -28.07 -13.53 -25.13
CA LYS A 731 -27.79 -12.47 -24.15
C LYS A 731 -26.29 -12.26 -23.92
N ALA A 732 -25.51 -13.34 -23.81
CA ALA A 732 -24.05 -13.24 -23.66
C ALA A 732 -23.42 -12.51 -24.86
N VAL A 733 -23.83 -12.83 -26.09
CA VAL A 733 -23.38 -12.13 -27.30
C VAL A 733 -23.78 -10.65 -27.30
N VAL A 734 -24.98 -10.30 -26.82
CA VAL A 734 -25.40 -8.89 -26.71
C VAL A 734 -24.52 -8.12 -25.72
N LEU A 735 -24.11 -8.74 -24.62
CA LEU A 735 -23.27 -8.13 -23.59
C LEU A 735 -21.77 -8.07 -23.99
N SER A 736 -21.30 -9.01 -24.80
CA SER A 736 -19.91 -9.09 -25.27
C SER A 736 -19.83 -9.38 -26.77
N PRO A 737 -20.26 -8.44 -27.63
CA PRO A 737 -20.36 -8.69 -29.07
C PRO A 737 -19.00 -8.84 -29.78
N SER A 738 -17.91 -8.44 -29.12
CA SER A 738 -16.54 -8.57 -29.62
C SER A 738 -15.84 -9.85 -29.17
N ASP A 739 -16.45 -10.64 -28.28
CA ASP A 739 -15.87 -11.90 -27.82
C ASP A 739 -16.11 -13.00 -28.86
N ALA A 740 -15.04 -13.36 -29.59
CA ALA A 740 -15.10 -14.34 -30.66
C ALA A 740 -15.53 -15.73 -30.15
N ASN A 741 -15.16 -16.11 -28.92
CA ASN A 741 -15.53 -17.41 -28.35
C ASN A 741 -17.02 -17.48 -28.04
N VAL A 742 -17.59 -16.40 -27.49
CA VAL A 742 -19.02 -16.30 -27.20
C VAL A 742 -19.84 -16.30 -28.50
N VAL A 743 -19.40 -15.52 -29.50
CA VAL A 743 -20.05 -15.45 -30.82
C VAL A 743 -19.98 -16.79 -31.56
N PHE A 744 -18.82 -17.46 -31.58
CA PHE A 744 -18.66 -18.78 -32.17
C PHE A 744 -19.58 -19.81 -31.52
N ASN A 745 -19.65 -19.83 -30.19
CA ASN A 745 -20.52 -20.75 -29.47
C ASN A 745 -22.01 -20.53 -29.74
N LEU A 746 -22.46 -19.28 -29.98
CA LEU A 746 -23.82 -19.04 -30.44
C LEU A 746 -24.09 -19.68 -31.81
N GLY A 747 -23.15 -19.54 -32.76
CA GLY A 747 -23.23 -20.19 -34.06
C GLY A 747 -23.32 -21.72 -33.94
N ARG A 748 -22.49 -22.31 -33.08
CA ARG A 748 -22.49 -23.75 -32.76
C ARG A 748 -23.83 -24.20 -32.18
N LEU A 749 -24.39 -23.45 -31.23
CA LEU A 749 -25.67 -23.79 -30.60
C LEU A 749 -26.84 -23.71 -31.60
N TYR A 750 -26.88 -22.69 -32.45
CA TYR A 750 -27.87 -22.61 -33.53
C TYR A 750 -27.75 -23.79 -34.51
N GLN A 751 -26.52 -24.14 -34.91
CA GLN A 751 -26.26 -25.29 -35.76
C GLN A 751 -26.74 -26.59 -35.10
N LYS A 752 -26.51 -26.76 -33.80
CA LYS A 752 -26.93 -27.93 -33.03
C LYS A 752 -28.45 -28.02 -32.92
N ARG A 753 -29.13 -26.93 -32.56
CA ARG A 753 -30.61 -26.84 -32.48
C ARG A 753 -31.29 -27.11 -33.82
N GLY A 754 -30.73 -26.58 -34.92
CA GLY A 754 -31.00 -27.06 -36.28
C GLY A 754 -32.30 -26.61 -36.95
N GLY A 755 -33.05 -25.66 -36.38
CA GLY A 755 -34.20 -25.05 -37.09
C GLY A 755 -33.74 -24.30 -38.35
N GLU A 756 -34.56 -24.23 -39.40
CA GLU A 756 -34.16 -23.59 -40.68
C GLU A 756 -33.64 -22.15 -40.50
N ASN A 757 -34.26 -21.37 -39.62
CA ASN A 757 -33.82 -20.02 -39.29
C ASN A 757 -32.50 -20.04 -38.49
N ASP A 758 -32.31 -21.02 -37.61
CA ASP A 758 -31.07 -21.16 -36.84
C ASP A 758 -29.89 -21.51 -37.74
N LEU A 759 -30.08 -22.42 -38.69
CA LEU A 759 -29.04 -22.79 -39.66
C LEU A 759 -28.60 -21.56 -40.48
N LYS A 760 -29.54 -20.69 -40.89
CA LYS A 760 -29.23 -19.41 -41.54
C LYS A 760 -28.45 -18.46 -40.63
N LYS A 761 -28.84 -18.35 -39.36
CA LYS A 761 -28.13 -17.53 -38.36
C LYS A 761 -26.72 -18.06 -38.10
N ALA A 762 -26.56 -19.37 -37.94
CA ALA A 762 -25.26 -20.03 -37.76
C ALA A 762 -24.33 -19.75 -38.96
N GLU A 763 -24.84 -19.88 -40.19
CA GLU A 763 -24.06 -19.59 -41.39
C GLU A 763 -23.59 -18.12 -41.41
N ALA A 764 -24.48 -17.19 -41.09
CA ALA A 764 -24.14 -15.77 -41.04
C ALA A 764 -23.08 -15.46 -39.97
N ILE A 765 -23.19 -16.08 -38.79
CA ILE A 765 -22.21 -15.94 -37.70
C ILE A 765 -20.84 -16.45 -38.13
N PHE A 766 -20.76 -17.68 -38.65
CA PHE A 766 -19.49 -18.28 -39.08
C PHE A 766 -18.85 -17.48 -40.22
N LYS A 767 -19.64 -17.03 -41.21
CA LYS A 767 -19.12 -16.15 -42.27
C LYS A 767 -18.54 -14.86 -41.72
N LYS A 768 -19.21 -14.22 -40.75
CA LYS A 768 -18.71 -13.00 -40.10
C LYS A 768 -17.40 -13.24 -39.32
N ILE A 769 -17.25 -14.38 -38.65
CA ILE A 769 -15.98 -14.75 -38.00
C ILE A 769 -14.88 -14.89 -39.06
N LEU A 770 -15.18 -15.55 -40.19
CA LEU A 770 -14.23 -15.74 -41.30
C LEU A 770 -13.91 -14.45 -42.07
N GLU A 771 -14.75 -13.42 -42.01
CA GLU A 771 -14.41 -12.09 -42.53
C GLU A 771 -13.28 -11.43 -41.73
N ILE A 772 -13.26 -11.67 -40.42
CA ILE A 772 -12.22 -11.17 -39.50
C ILE A 772 -10.97 -12.06 -39.57
N ASN A 773 -11.15 -13.39 -39.46
CA ASN A 773 -10.08 -14.37 -39.53
C ASN A 773 -10.41 -15.47 -40.55
N LYS A 774 -9.94 -15.29 -41.79
CA LYS A 774 -10.20 -16.21 -42.92
C LYS A 774 -9.63 -17.61 -42.71
N ASP A 775 -8.64 -17.73 -41.84
CA ASP A 775 -7.84 -18.93 -41.61
C ASP A 775 -8.22 -19.64 -40.30
N ASP A 776 -9.35 -19.26 -39.68
CA ASP A 776 -9.83 -19.91 -38.46
C ASP A 776 -10.29 -21.36 -38.75
N VAL A 777 -9.49 -22.34 -38.31
CA VAL A 777 -9.69 -23.77 -38.60
C VAL A 777 -11.04 -24.25 -38.08
N ASN A 778 -11.39 -23.90 -36.83
CA ASN A 778 -12.61 -24.33 -36.17
C ASN A 778 -13.85 -23.81 -36.91
N THR A 779 -13.84 -22.54 -37.31
CA THR A 779 -14.97 -21.93 -38.03
C THR A 779 -15.12 -22.49 -39.44
N ASN A 780 -14.04 -22.71 -40.19
CA ASN A 780 -14.14 -23.36 -41.51
C ASN A 780 -14.69 -24.79 -41.34
N PHE A 781 -14.28 -25.54 -40.31
CA PHE A 781 -14.80 -26.89 -40.04
C PHE A 781 -16.29 -26.89 -39.65
N SER A 782 -16.71 -26.02 -38.72
CA SER A 782 -18.12 -25.87 -38.33
C SER A 782 -19.01 -25.46 -39.50
N LEU A 783 -18.52 -24.59 -40.39
CA LEU A 783 -19.22 -24.20 -41.62
C LEU A 783 -19.35 -25.37 -42.60
N GLY A 784 -18.31 -26.22 -42.72
CA GLY A 784 -18.38 -27.47 -43.50
C GLY A 784 -19.46 -28.42 -42.98
N LEU A 785 -19.51 -28.64 -41.66
CA LEU A 785 -20.56 -29.45 -41.01
C LEU A 785 -21.95 -28.85 -41.22
N LEU A 786 -22.07 -27.52 -41.23
CA LEU A 786 -23.33 -26.83 -41.46
C LEU A 786 -23.83 -27.04 -42.90
N TYR A 787 -22.92 -26.97 -43.88
CA TYR A 787 -23.22 -27.24 -45.28
C TYR A 787 -23.59 -28.70 -45.52
N GLU A 788 -22.93 -29.64 -44.84
CA GLU A 788 -23.33 -31.04 -44.87
C GLU A 788 -24.75 -31.23 -44.31
N LYS A 789 -25.05 -30.63 -43.14
CA LYS A 789 -26.38 -30.69 -42.51
C LYS A 789 -27.49 -30.06 -43.38
N THR A 790 -27.14 -29.12 -44.26
CA THR A 790 -28.07 -28.44 -45.19
C THR A 790 -28.04 -29.01 -46.61
N ASN A 791 -27.42 -30.18 -46.83
CA ASN A 791 -27.29 -30.86 -48.13
C ASN A 791 -26.57 -30.04 -49.22
N ARG A 792 -25.66 -29.15 -48.83
CA ARG A 792 -24.82 -28.33 -49.72
C ARG A 792 -23.43 -28.96 -49.88
N ALA A 793 -23.40 -30.12 -50.55
CA ALA A 793 -22.23 -30.99 -50.63
C ALA A 793 -20.96 -30.29 -51.17
N ASP A 794 -21.07 -29.54 -52.27
CA ASP A 794 -19.92 -28.88 -52.90
C ASP A 794 -19.28 -27.83 -51.97
N GLU A 795 -20.11 -27.09 -51.25
CA GLU A 795 -19.65 -26.06 -50.30
C GLU A 795 -19.02 -26.71 -49.06
N ALA A 796 -19.59 -27.82 -48.56
CA ALA A 796 -19.01 -28.59 -47.46
C ALA A 796 -17.61 -29.10 -47.82
N VAL A 797 -17.45 -29.71 -49.00
CA VAL A 797 -16.15 -30.20 -49.49
C VAL A 797 -15.13 -29.07 -49.58
N ASN A 798 -15.51 -27.91 -50.11
CA ASN A 798 -14.63 -26.75 -50.21
C ASN A 798 -14.13 -26.27 -48.83
N GLN A 799 -15.03 -26.19 -47.83
CA GLN A 799 -14.63 -25.81 -46.47
C GLN A 799 -13.70 -26.86 -45.85
N TYR A 800 -13.99 -28.15 -45.99
CA TYR A 800 -13.11 -29.21 -45.48
C TYR A 800 -11.74 -29.24 -46.15
N GLN A 801 -11.67 -29.02 -47.47
CA GLN A 801 -10.39 -28.89 -48.17
C GLN A 801 -9.59 -27.69 -47.67
N LYS A 802 -10.28 -26.58 -47.36
CA LYS A 802 -9.63 -25.41 -46.76
C LYS A 802 -9.09 -25.74 -45.37
N VAL A 803 -9.85 -26.44 -44.52
CA VAL A 803 -9.38 -26.94 -43.21
C VAL A 803 -8.13 -27.81 -43.38
N VAL A 804 -8.15 -28.78 -44.30
CA VAL A 804 -6.97 -29.62 -44.61
C VAL A 804 -5.78 -28.76 -45.01
N SER A 805 -5.95 -27.80 -45.94
CA SER A 805 -4.87 -26.92 -46.37
C SER A 805 -4.30 -26.05 -45.25
N LEU A 806 -5.13 -25.64 -44.29
CA LEU A 806 -4.72 -24.85 -43.13
C LEU A 806 -3.94 -25.71 -42.14
N ILE A 807 -4.39 -26.95 -41.89
CA ILE A 807 -3.65 -27.92 -41.07
C ILE A 807 -2.33 -28.30 -41.75
N GLU A 808 -2.31 -28.47 -43.07
CA GLU A 808 -1.11 -28.76 -43.88
C GLU A 808 -0.07 -27.63 -43.83
N LYS A 809 -0.53 -26.37 -43.87
CA LYS A 809 0.33 -25.19 -43.66
C LYS A 809 0.83 -25.06 -42.21
N GLY A 810 0.16 -25.71 -41.28
CA GLY A 810 0.50 -25.75 -39.86
C GLY A 810 1.57 -26.80 -39.51
N GLU A 811 1.66 -27.14 -38.23
CA GLU A 811 2.62 -28.12 -37.74
C GLU A 811 2.19 -29.56 -38.06
N GLN A 812 3.05 -30.29 -38.77
CA GLN A 812 2.81 -31.67 -39.14
C GLN A 812 3.23 -32.60 -38.01
N ASN A 813 2.24 -33.13 -37.31
CA ASN A 813 2.42 -34.18 -36.31
C ASN A 813 1.38 -35.29 -36.52
N GLU A 814 1.51 -36.38 -35.76
CA GLU A 814 0.63 -37.55 -35.89
C GLU A 814 -0.86 -37.20 -35.68
N ILE A 815 -1.16 -36.21 -34.83
CA ILE A 815 -2.53 -35.71 -34.63
C ILE A 815 -3.01 -34.94 -35.87
N SER A 816 -2.20 -34.01 -36.38
CA SER A 816 -2.51 -33.26 -37.59
C SER A 816 -2.74 -34.20 -38.77
N GLN A 817 -1.94 -35.26 -38.91
CA GLN A 817 -2.13 -36.29 -39.93
C GLN A 817 -3.41 -37.08 -39.72
N LYS A 818 -3.70 -37.55 -38.50
CA LYS A 818 -4.96 -38.23 -38.17
C LYS A 818 -6.18 -37.34 -38.46
N ASN A 819 -6.12 -36.05 -38.13
CA ASN A 819 -7.18 -35.09 -38.39
C ASN A 819 -7.37 -34.85 -39.89
N ILE A 820 -6.26 -34.72 -40.65
CA ILE A 820 -6.31 -34.63 -42.11
C ILE A 820 -6.95 -35.89 -42.70
N GLU A 821 -6.53 -37.08 -42.27
CA GLU A 821 -7.08 -38.36 -42.73
C GLU A 821 -8.59 -38.47 -42.44
N GLN A 822 -9.02 -38.07 -41.24
CA GLN A 822 -10.43 -38.04 -40.86
C GLN A 822 -11.24 -37.08 -41.74
N ILE A 823 -10.75 -35.86 -41.96
CA ILE A 823 -11.43 -34.86 -42.79
C ILE A 823 -11.44 -35.30 -44.26
N GLN A 824 -10.36 -35.92 -44.75
CA GLN A 824 -10.32 -36.50 -46.10
C GLN A 824 -11.30 -37.68 -46.25
N ALA A 825 -11.48 -38.50 -45.21
CA ALA A 825 -12.52 -39.53 -45.20
C ALA A 825 -13.92 -38.91 -45.23
N MET A 826 -14.16 -37.82 -44.49
CA MET A 826 -15.42 -37.07 -44.54
C MET A 826 -15.72 -36.52 -45.94
N ILE A 827 -14.72 -35.95 -46.62
CA ILE A 827 -14.84 -35.51 -48.02
C ILE A 827 -15.19 -36.69 -48.93
N GLY A 828 -14.50 -37.82 -48.77
CA GLY A 828 -14.73 -39.03 -49.58
C GLY A 828 -16.13 -39.65 -49.39
N ASN A 829 -16.71 -39.53 -48.20
CA ASN A 829 -18.09 -39.95 -47.93
C ASN A 829 -19.09 -39.07 -48.68
N ILE A 830 -18.95 -37.74 -48.58
CA ILE A 830 -19.83 -36.78 -49.26
C ILE A 830 -19.79 -36.99 -50.77
N GLN A 831 -18.60 -37.17 -51.36
CA GLN A 831 -18.42 -37.45 -52.79
C GLN A 831 -19.09 -38.76 -53.24
N LYS A 832 -19.21 -39.75 -52.35
CA LYS A 832 -19.90 -41.03 -52.60
C LYS A 832 -21.41 -40.94 -52.31
N GLY A 833 -21.95 -39.76 -52.03
CA GLY A 833 -23.35 -39.56 -51.65
C GLY A 833 -23.71 -40.13 -50.28
N LYS A 834 -22.71 -40.38 -49.42
CA LYS A 834 -22.92 -40.85 -48.04
C LYS A 834 -22.84 -39.67 -47.08
N ASN A 835 -23.76 -39.62 -46.13
CA ASN A 835 -23.75 -38.62 -45.06
C ASN A 835 -22.81 -39.08 -43.93
N ASN A 836 -21.92 -38.21 -43.46
CA ASN A 836 -21.00 -38.49 -42.35
C ASN A 836 -21.75 -38.72 -41.03
N ASN A 837 -23.00 -38.27 -40.90
CA ASN A 837 -23.81 -38.41 -39.69
C ASN A 837 -24.30 -39.85 -39.37
N GLN A 838 -23.99 -40.86 -40.18
CA GLN A 838 -24.43 -42.26 -39.95
C GLN A 838 -23.35 -43.18 -39.34
N SER A 839 -22.15 -42.68 -39.05
CA SER A 839 -21.04 -43.49 -38.52
C SER A 839 -20.52 -42.90 -37.21
N GLN A 840 -21.06 -43.40 -36.08
CA GLN A 840 -20.70 -43.03 -34.69
C GLN A 840 -20.92 -41.55 -34.32
N PRO A 841 -21.21 -41.24 -33.04
CA PRO A 841 -21.13 -39.88 -32.57
C PRO A 841 -19.69 -39.44 -32.80
N VAL A 842 -19.50 -38.54 -33.75
CA VAL A 842 -18.30 -37.73 -33.78
C VAL A 842 -18.36 -36.98 -32.44
N GLU A 843 -17.62 -37.45 -31.42
CA GLU A 843 -17.27 -36.63 -30.27
C GLU A 843 -16.92 -35.24 -30.83
N ASP A 844 -17.44 -34.17 -30.24
CA ASP A 844 -17.30 -32.75 -30.65
C ASP A 844 -15.82 -32.27 -30.74
N GLY A 845 -14.95 -33.03 -31.40
CA GLY A 845 -13.55 -33.29 -31.02
C GLY A 845 -12.72 -33.94 -32.15
N VAL A 846 -13.08 -33.74 -33.43
CA VAL A 846 -12.24 -34.14 -34.60
C VAL A 846 -10.90 -33.38 -34.67
N LEU A 847 -10.65 -32.49 -33.72
CA LEU A 847 -9.30 -32.12 -33.30
C LEU A 847 -9.11 -32.61 -31.87
N GLU A 848 -8.67 -33.86 -31.70
CA GLU A 848 -8.22 -34.38 -30.40
C GLU A 848 -7.04 -33.48 -29.96
N ASN A 849 -7.32 -32.63 -28.97
CA ASN A 849 -6.53 -31.51 -28.37
C ASN A 849 -6.98 -30.06 -28.68
N GLY A 850 -8.13 -29.83 -29.31
CA GLY A 850 -8.58 -28.47 -29.64
C GLY A 850 -9.58 -27.80 -28.68
N ASN A 851 -10.37 -28.57 -27.91
CA ASN A 851 -11.48 -28.01 -27.10
C ASN A 851 -11.37 -28.24 -25.59
N GLN A 852 -10.21 -28.68 -25.12
CA GLN A 852 -9.81 -28.57 -23.70
C GLN A 852 -8.37 -28.03 -23.51
N ASN A 853 -7.65 -27.68 -24.58
CA ASN A 853 -6.24 -27.23 -24.50
C ASN A 853 -5.81 -26.27 -25.63
N ILE A 854 -6.73 -25.46 -26.17
CA ILE A 854 -6.34 -24.08 -26.52
C ILE A 854 -6.77 -23.31 -25.28
N PRO A 855 -5.93 -22.42 -24.70
CA PRO A 855 -6.44 -21.49 -23.72
C PRO A 855 -7.68 -20.93 -24.36
N SER A 856 -8.79 -20.92 -23.63
CA SER A 856 -9.51 -19.69 -23.64
C SER A 856 -8.42 -18.62 -23.61
N VAL A 857 -8.32 -17.86 -24.70
CA VAL A 857 -8.06 -16.45 -24.52
C VAL A 857 -9.30 -15.95 -23.75
N ASP A 858 -9.51 -16.43 -22.51
CA ASP A 858 -9.24 -15.62 -21.35
C ASP A 858 -7.95 -14.89 -21.71
N VAL A 859 -8.14 -13.80 -22.46
CA VAL A 859 -7.67 -12.53 -21.95
C VAL A 859 -7.90 -12.69 -20.46
N VAL A 860 -6.83 -13.03 -19.73
CA VAL A 860 -6.69 -12.61 -18.36
C VAL A 860 -7.37 -11.26 -18.39
N GLU A 861 -8.54 -11.11 -17.77
CA GLU A 861 -9.10 -9.79 -17.53
C GLU A 861 -7.97 -9.07 -16.79
N GLY A 862 -7.23 -8.39 -17.64
CA GLY A 862 -5.84 -8.01 -17.61
C GLY A 862 -5.72 -6.77 -18.48
N GLU A 863 -6.85 -6.11 -18.74
CA GLU A 863 -7.03 -4.73 -18.33
C GLU A 863 -7.22 -4.56 -16.82
N ASN A 864 -6.80 -5.50 -15.97
CA ASN A 864 -6.25 -5.14 -14.66
C ASN A 864 -4.79 -4.65 -14.79
N ALA A 865 -4.60 -3.67 -15.67
CA ALA A 865 -3.73 -2.55 -15.33
C ALA A 865 -4.47 -1.79 -14.22
N GLY A 866 -4.42 -2.31 -12.99
CA GLY A 866 -4.68 -1.49 -11.82
C GLY A 866 -3.84 -0.21 -11.99
N PRO A 867 -4.40 0.98 -11.78
CA PRO A 867 -3.66 2.20 -12.03
C PRO A 867 -2.36 2.15 -11.23
N GLN A 868 -1.25 2.35 -11.94
CA GLN A 868 0.02 2.76 -11.34
C GLN A 868 -0.20 3.92 -10.38
#